data_AF-A0A925GD84-F1
#
_entry.id   AF-A0A925GD84-F1
#
_cell.length_a   1.000
_cell.length_b   1.000
_cell.length_c   1.000
_cell.angle_alpha   90.00
_cell.angle_beta   90.00
_cell.angle_gamma   90.00
#
_symmetry.space_group_name_H-M   'P 1'
#
loop_
_entity.id
_entity.type
_entity.pdbx_description
1 polymer ?
#
loop_
_entity_poly.entity_id
_entity_poly.type
_entity_poly.pdbx_seq_one_letter_code
_entity_poly.pdbx_strand_id
1 'polypeptide(L)'
;GATRAIAIVMAGAFLLSACGGGGTGSSGNADKVASDKGPVIPTAGPDSFLLFPNPQKQADGSLEVDSAAYATAYYEAIDPNNERTTLAAFKAKNGFGSGMGEEASIIIGDQRDLGYGRKMTGRRNPDGSLAFVVENYLVGSYGPYSPFNLEAAINGVDQWHLGTNGIEVSVVEPGPANPTPNAIRFVKFYTFNPTTGARLMAANLDGRGEKAMPTICVSCHGGRGDALTPPHPVTGKRLFTRLMNSASGARGDLAAQLHPFEPPSFDFSTLPGYTRTEQEAKIKSLNKMVLCSFSLPYGTSVPTPYAEDSCRRVANPNEYQGEAVAHLKQMYGGNGLPLAASTPTDTFIPDSWKINGQETLYANTVSQACRVCHGLRGTGNQSDISFEEYHGFEGYSDRIKTHIIDRGNMPLAKLIYDKYWSTPDMNGVMANWLVSKGHAEGALRPGRPIADPGPDRVVKSGASIPLSAAMSLYSTTYQWSVTSGAATLSNATTAQPTLTATGGDGIYTVQLVTGNGTTSSTPKTLRIKVDSALAWDPASISFSDIKTVLQSGTGLCTTCHVSGKDPATTSAVPPLFYDDFDRAGTGNPLDATNRRWLYTEVRGRINFTDLSGSALLRKPSGNHHNGGLRTGFDTSLLPGDPGRADYDKFVAWILRGAPEN
;
A
#
# COMPACT_ATOMS: atom_id res chain seq x y z
N GLY A 1 -39.58 37.20 -70.18
CA GLY A 1 -38.20 36.94 -69.75
C GLY A 1 -38.23 35.82 -68.72
N ALA A 2 -37.70 34.66 -69.09
CA ALA A 2 -37.32 33.49 -68.27
C ALA A 2 -38.26 33.11 -67.10
N THR A 3 -39.45 32.54 -67.30
CA THR A 3 -39.85 31.12 -67.52
C THR A 3 -39.55 30.09 -66.39
N ARG A 4 -40.66 29.49 -65.90
CA ARG A 4 -40.88 28.17 -65.23
C ARG A 4 -40.53 28.02 -63.72
N ALA A 5 -41.17 27.16 -62.92
CA ALA A 5 -42.49 26.51 -62.82
C ALA A 5 -42.45 25.62 -61.55
N ILE A 6 -43.51 25.68 -60.73
CA ILE A 6 -44.23 24.64 -59.95
C ILE A 6 -43.57 23.26 -59.67
N ALA A 7 -43.71 22.80 -58.40
CA ALA A 7 -44.11 21.46 -57.88
C ALA A 7 -43.16 20.61 -56.99
N ILE A 8 -43.70 20.30 -55.79
CA ILE A 8 -43.96 18.96 -55.18
C ILE A 8 -42.78 18.10 -54.64
N VAL A 9 -42.69 18.06 -53.29
CA VAL A 9 -42.83 16.90 -52.36
C VAL A 9 -42.02 15.58 -52.57
N MET A 10 -41.37 15.19 -51.45
CA MET A 10 -41.04 13.85 -50.91
C MET A 10 -39.69 13.13 -51.17
N ALA A 11 -39.19 12.61 -50.03
CA ALA A 11 -38.25 11.49 -49.77
C ALA A 11 -36.75 11.74 -50.05
N GLY A 12 -35.81 11.41 -49.16
CA GLY A 12 -35.86 10.51 -48.01
C GLY A 12 -34.78 10.79 -46.96
N ALA A 13 -35.06 10.26 -45.77
CA ALA A 13 -34.27 10.28 -44.55
C ALA A 13 -33.11 9.24 -44.56
N PHE A 14 -32.28 9.33 -43.50
CA PHE A 14 -31.25 8.39 -43.00
C PHE A 14 -29.85 8.53 -43.64
N LEU A 15 -28.70 8.65 -42.94
CA LEU A 15 -28.24 8.47 -41.54
C LEU A 15 -27.12 9.52 -41.27
N LEU A 16 -26.85 10.06 -40.08
CA LEU A 16 -26.23 9.39 -38.93
C LEU A 16 -26.53 10.16 -37.62
N SER A 17 -27.20 9.47 -36.71
CA SER A 17 -27.19 9.72 -35.27
C SER A 17 -26.17 8.77 -34.62
N ALA A 18 -25.33 9.29 -33.72
CA ALA A 18 -24.93 8.60 -32.48
C ALA A 18 -24.08 9.52 -31.58
N CYS A 19 -24.68 9.88 -30.44
CA CYS A 19 -24.09 10.06 -29.10
C CYS A 19 -23.07 11.19 -28.91
N GLY A 20 -23.37 12.35 -28.28
CA GLY A 20 -24.49 12.71 -27.41
C GLY A 20 -24.18 12.46 -25.93
N GLY A 21 -23.98 13.54 -25.18
CA GLY A 21 -23.84 13.50 -23.73
C GLY A 21 -23.33 14.80 -23.07
N GLY A 22 -23.70 15.97 -23.59
CA GLY A 22 -23.39 17.26 -22.98
C GLY A 22 -24.30 17.53 -21.78
N GLY A 23 -23.70 17.77 -20.61
CA GLY A 23 -24.36 18.34 -19.45
C GLY A 23 -24.11 19.84 -19.41
N THR A 24 -25.14 20.62 -19.71
CA THR A 24 -25.17 22.09 -19.61
C THR A 24 -25.16 22.52 -18.15
N GLY A 25 -24.06 23.13 -17.71
CA GLY A 25 -23.95 23.87 -16.45
C GLY A 25 -23.71 25.35 -16.76
N SER A 26 -24.66 26.18 -16.34
CA SER A 26 -24.69 27.64 -16.54
C SER A 26 -23.35 28.32 -16.23
N SER A 27 -22.93 29.19 -17.13
CA SER A 27 -21.85 30.16 -16.96
C SER A 27 -22.22 31.18 -15.87
N GLY A 28 -21.81 30.89 -14.63
CA GLY A 28 -21.57 31.90 -13.62
C GLY A 28 -20.06 32.12 -13.52
N ASN A 29 -19.58 33.29 -13.93
CA ASN A 29 -18.25 33.78 -13.63
C ASN A 29 -18.12 33.89 -12.10
N ALA A 30 -17.60 32.84 -11.47
CA ALA A 30 -17.09 32.86 -10.11
C ALA A 30 -15.76 32.10 -10.15
N ASP A 31 -14.66 32.85 -10.02
CA ASP A 31 -13.31 32.34 -9.89
C ASP A 31 -13.27 31.26 -8.81
N LYS A 32 -12.92 30.03 -9.21
CA LYS A 32 -12.84 28.90 -8.28
C LYS A 32 -11.50 28.91 -7.58
N VAL A 33 -11.55 29.22 -6.28
CA VAL A 33 -10.46 29.08 -5.30
C VAL A 33 -9.98 27.63 -5.25
N ALA A 34 -8.74 27.37 -4.83
CA ALA A 34 -8.16 26.03 -4.63
C ALA A 34 -9.02 25.06 -3.79
N SER A 35 -10.03 25.55 -3.07
CA SER A 35 -11.03 24.78 -2.30
C SER A 35 -12.19 24.23 -3.13
N ASP A 36 -12.49 24.76 -4.32
CA ASP A 36 -13.66 24.40 -5.13
C ASP A 36 -13.30 23.43 -6.26
N LYS A 37 -12.69 22.31 -5.87
CA LYS A 37 -12.43 21.21 -6.81
C LYS A 37 -13.73 20.47 -7.06
N GLY A 38 -14.03 20.20 -8.33
CA GLY A 38 -15.25 19.49 -8.72
C GLY A 38 -15.45 18.15 -7.99
N PRO A 39 -16.69 17.64 -7.92
CA PRO A 39 -17.01 16.47 -7.11
C PRO A 39 -16.17 15.26 -7.52
N VAL A 40 -15.67 14.53 -6.54
CA VAL A 40 -14.96 13.29 -6.77
C VAL A 40 -15.93 12.20 -7.22
N ILE A 41 -15.59 11.53 -8.33
CA ILE A 41 -16.36 10.39 -8.81
C ILE A 41 -16.23 9.22 -7.80
N PRO A 42 -17.35 8.73 -7.23
CA PRO A 42 -17.33 7.56 -6.35
C PRO A 42 -16.80 6.32 -7.10
N THR A 43 -16.08 5.47 -6.39
CA THR A 43 -15.68 4.16 -6.91
C THR A 43 -16.58 3.07 -6.35
N ALA A 44 -16.77 2.00 -7.12
CA ALA A 44 -17.27 0.76 -6.57
C ALA A 44 -16.21 0.21 -5.59
N GLY A 45 -16.46 0.35 -4.29
CA GLY A 45 -15.68 -0.31 -3.25
C GLY A 45 -15.31 0.59 -2.07
N PRO A 46 -14.47 0.08 -1.15
CA PRO A 46 -13.86 0.91 -0.12
C PRO A 46 -13.05 2.04 -0.77
N ASP A 47 -13.32 3.28 -0.40
CA ASP A 47 -12.53 4.44 -0.85
C ASP A 47 -11.18 4.45 -0.11
N SER A 48 -10.25 3.64 -0.60
CA SER A 48 -8.93 3.39 0.03
C SER A 48 -7.77 3.94 -0.82
N PHE A 49 -8.04 4.86 -1.74
CA PHE A 49 -6.98 5.47 -2.54
C PHE A 49 -5.99 6.19 -1.62
N LEU A 50 -4.69 6.04 -1.93
CA LEU A 50 -3.57 6.55 -1.14
C LEU A 50 -3.53 6.07 0.33
N LEU A 51 -4.34 5.08 0.69
CA LEU A 51 -4.31 4.39 1.98
C LEU A 51 -3.82 2.95 1.80
N PHE A 52 -3.37 2.34 2.89
CA PHE A 52 -3.04 0.92 2.85
C PHE A 52 -4.31 0.09 2.58
N PRO A 53 -4.28 -0.86 1.62
CA PRO A 53 -5.44 -1.70 1.28
C PRO A 53 -5.84 -2.66 2.41
N ASN A 54 -4.96 -2.83 3.40
CA ASN A 54 -5.13 -3.59 4.62
C ASN A 54 -4.86 -2.69 5.84
N PRO A 55 -5.74 -1.72 6.14
CA PRO A 55 -5.46 -0.72 7.15
C PRO A 55 -5.63 -1.29 8.56
N GLN A 56 -4.91 -0.70 9.52
CA GLN A 56 -5.07 -1.00 10.95
C GLN A 56 -6.32 -0.32 11.51
N LYS A 57 -7.48 -0.91 11.22
CA LYS A 57 -8.80 -0.42 11.66
C LYS A 57 -9.02 -0.66 13.15
N GLN A 58 -9.39 0.39 13.87
CA GLN A 58 -9.70 0.38 15.30
C GLN A 58 -11.18 0.04 15.55
N ALA A 59 -11.53 -0.18 16.82
CA ALA A 59 -12.90 -0.58 17.20
C ALA A 59 -13.96 0.48 16.87
N ASP A 60 -13.57 1.77 16.89
CA ASP A 60 -14.42 2.90 16.50
C ASP A 60 -14.52 3.11 14.98
N GLY A 61 -13.83 2.27 14.21
CA GLY A 61 -13.79 2.32 12.76
C GLY A 61 -12.71 3.22 12.17
N SER A 62 -11.97 3.99 12.98
CA SER A 62 -10.84 4.81 12.53
C SER A 62 -9.67 3.94 12.04
N LEU A 63 -8.82 4.51 11.17
CA LEU A 63 -7.60 3.85 10.72
C LEU A 63 -6.42 4.47 11.48
N GLU A 64 -5.67 3.66 12.24
CA GLU A 64 -4.59 4.21 13.08
C GLU A 64 -3.50 4.90 12.24
N VAL A 65 -3.14 4.30 11.11
CA VAL A 65 -2.16 4.86 10.17
C VAL A 65 -2.64 6.15 9.49
N ASP A 66 -3.93 6.47 9.58
CA ASP A 66 -4.55 7.67 9.02
C ASP A 66 -5.05 8.63 10.12
N SER A 67 -4.38 8.61 11.28
CA SER A 67 -4.75 9.43 12.44
C SER A 67 -3.78 10.58 12.68
N ALA A 68 -4.27 11.66 13.31
CA ALA A 68 -3.42 12.77 13.73
C ALA A 68 -2.30 12.33 14.70
N ALA A 69 -2.56 11.31 15.54
CA ALA A 69 -1.57 10.73 16.42
C ALA A 69 -0.42 10.07 15.64
N TYR A 70 -0.72 9.44 14.50
CA TYR A 70 0.28 8.82 13.62
C TYR A 70 1.21 9.86 12.99
N ALA A 71 0.64 10.93 12.43
CA ALA A 71 1.41 12.04 11.87
C ALA A 71 2.26 12.76 12.92
N THR A 72 1.72 12.94 14.13
CA THR A 72 2.45 13.54 15.25
C THR A 72 3.65 12.68 15.64
N ALA A 73 3.43 11.39 15.89
CA ALA A 73 4.50 10.46 16.25
C ALA A 73 5.55 10.34 15.13
N TYR A 74 5.14 10.42 13.86
CA TYR A 74 6.05 10.41 12.73
C TYR A 74 6.96 11.63 12.72
N TYR A 75 6.41 12.85 12.79
CA TYR A 75 7.22 14.06 12.78
C TYR A 75 8.09 14.22 14.03
N GLU A 76 7.59 13.82 15.21
CA GLU A 76 8.42 13.75 16.42
C GLU A 76 9.60 12.78 16.26
N ALA A 77 9.46 11.74 15.42
CA ALA A 77 10.54 10.78 15.15
C ALA A 77 11.55 11.29 14.11
N ILE A 78 11.11 11.95 13.03
CA ILE A 78 11.98 12.32 11.90
C ILE A 78 12.51 13.75 11.92
N ASP A 79 11.87 14.65 12.69
CA ASP A 79 12.22 16.06 12.87
C ASP A 79 12.09 16.46 14.36
N PRO A 80 12.86 15.83 15.26
CA PRO A 80 12.68 15.99 16.71
C PRO A 80 12.94 17.43 17.20
N ASN A 81 13.66 18.24 16.43
CA ASN A 81 14.03 19.61 16.75
C ASN A 81 13.13 20.65 16.05
N ASN A 82 12.10 20.22 15.31
CA ASN A 82 11.16 21.09 14.58
C ASN A 82 11.85 22.03 13.56
N GLU A 83 12.90 21.55 12.89
CA GLU A 83 13.68 22.32 11.92
C GLU A 83 13.05 22.34 10.52
N ARG A 84 12.01 21.51 10.26
CA ARG A 84 11.26 21.49 8.99
C ARG A 84 9.79 21.85 9.17
N THR A 85 9.48 22.79 10.05
CA THR A 85 8.09 23.25 10.32
C THR A 85 7.50 24.13 9.23
N THR A 86 8.32 24.65 8.30
CA THR A 86 7.88 25.38 7.10
C THR A 86 8.67 24.94 5.87
N LEU A 87 8.15 25.20 4.68
CA LEU A 87 8.84 24.95 3.41
C LEU A 87 10.16 25.73 3.33
N ALA A 88 10.18 26.96 3.84
CA ALA A 88 11.39 27.78 3.90
C ALA A 88 12.43 27.13 4.83
N ALA A 89 12.02 26.67 6.02
CA ALA A 89 12.91 25.98 6.96
C ALA A 89 13.41 24.65 6.39
N PHE A 90 12.55 23.87 5.73
CA PHE A 90 12.93 22.65 5.02
C PHE A 90 13.97 22.92 3.93
N LYS A 91 13.74 23.95 3.09
CA LYS A 91 14.67 24.36 2.03
C LYS A 91 16.02 24.80 2.59
N ALA A 92 16.00 25.62 3.65
CA ALA A 92 17.21 26.10 4.32
C ALA A 92 18.01 24.96 4.95
N LYS A 93 17.35 24.06 5.70
CA LYS A 93 17.97 22.89 6.32
C LYS A 93 18.63 21.96 5.29
N ASN A 94 18.03 21.84 4.11
CA ASN A 94 18.54 21.01 3.02
C ASN A 94 19.43 21.75 2.01
N GLY A 95 19.72 23.04 2.22
CA GLY A 95 20.67 23.81 1.43
C GLY A 95 20.23 24.19 0.01
N PHE A 96 18.92 24.23 -0.26
CA PHE A 96 18.40 24.68 -1.56
C PHE A 96 18.81 26.13 -1.86
N GLY A 97 19.26 26.40 -3.09
CA GLY A 97 19.71 27.73 -3.50
C GLY A 97 21.00 28.22 -2.84
N SER A 98 21.72 27.37 -2.11
CA SER A 98 22.99 27.74 -1.45
C SER A 98 24.18 27.90 -2.42
N GLY A 99 24.06 27.44 -3.66
CA GLY A 99 25.14 27.41 -4.65
C GLY A 99 26.20 26.33 -4.42
N MET A 100 26.14 25.59 -3.31
CA MET A 100 27.01 24.44 -3.03
C MET A 100 26.37 23.15 -3.57
N GLY A 101 27.13 22.07 -3.79
CA GLY A 101 26.61 20.75 -4.23
C GLY A 101 25.89 20.75 -5.59
N GLU A 102 25.05 19.75 -5.85
CA GLU A 102 24.25 19.64 -7.09
C GLU A 102 22.78 20.04 -6.87
N GLU A 103 22.20 20.80 -7.79
CA GLU A 103 20.77 21.15 -7.80
C GLU A 103 20.24 21.11 -9.24
N ALA A 104 19.06 20.54 -9.44
CA ALA A 104 18.41 20.48 -10.75
C ALA A 104 16.89 20.66 -10.60
N SER A 105 16.28 21.37 -11.54
CA SER A 105 14.83 21.61 -11.56
C SER A 105 14.20 21.21 -12.89
N ILE A 106 13.03 20.60 -12.81
CA ILE A 106 12.20 20.22 -13.97
C ILE A 106 10.77 20.72 -13.81
N ILE A 107 10.08 20.93 -14.93
CA ILE A 107 8.63 21.14 -14.97
C ILE A 107 8.03 20.17 -15.99
N ILE A 108 7.11 19.31 -15.53
CA ILE A 108 6.52 18.22 -16.32
C ILE A 108 5.04 18.04 -16.01
N GLY A 109 4.29 17.42 -16.92
CA GLY A 109 2.95 16.89 -16.64
C GLY A 109 3.03 15.42 -16.27
N ASP A 110 2.58 15.04 -15.08
CA ASP A 110 2.55 13.65 -14.64
C ASP A 110 1.28 12.96 -15.16
N GLN A 111 1.43 12.07 -16.14
CA GLN A 111 0.31 11.36 -16.76
C GLN A 111 0.02 10.00 -16.12
N ARG A 112 0.82 9.56 -15.13
CA ARG A 112 0.72 8.21 -14.59
C ARG A 112 0.31 8.15 -13.13
N ASP A 113 0.83 9.02 -12.26
CA ASP A 113 0.54 8.95 -10.82
C ASP A 113 -0.76 9.68 -10.46
N LEU A 114 -0.72 10.99 -10.25
CA LEU A 114 -1.88 11.77 -9.78
C LEU A 114 -2.45 12.75 -10.81
N GLY A 115 -1.84 12.86 -11.99
CA GLY A 115 -2.36 13.71 -13.06
C GLY A 115 -1.95 15.18 -12.95
N TYR A 116 -0.95 15.52 -12.15
CA TYR A 116 -0.57 16.91 -11.86
C TYR A 116 0.45 17.50 -12.81
N GLY A 117 0.40 18.81 -13.00
CA GLY A 117 1.57 19.57 -13.43
C GLY A 117 2.49 19.68 -12.23
N ARG A 118 3.78 19.39 -12.43
CA ARG A 118 4.73 19.32 -11.33
C ARG A 118 5.97 20.14 -11.64
N LYS A 119 6.32 21.01 -10.70
CA LYS A 119 7.65 21.63 -10.65
C LYS A 119 8.45 20.95 -9.56
N MET A 120 9.50 20.26 -9.96
CA MET A 120 10.34 19.47 -9.06
C MET A 120 11.73 20.06 -9.02
N THR A 121 12.28 20.23 -7.82
CA THR A 121 13.70 20.57 -7.63
C THR A 121 14.33 19.54 -6.74
N GLY A 122 15.38 18.89 -7.23
CA GLY A 122 16.19 17.95 -6.48
C GLY A 122 17.54 18.56 -6.13
N ARG A 123 18.05 18.16 -4.98
CA ARG A 123 19.22 18.71 -4.33
C ARG A 123 20.05 17.56 -3.77
N ARG A 124 21.35 17.54 -4.09
CA ARG A 124 22.34 16.66 -3.45
C ARG A 124 23.42 17.50 -2.78
N ASN A 125 23.48 17.43 -1.46
CA ASN A 125 24.46 18.14 -0.66
C ASN A 125 25.85 17.49 -0.77
N PRO A 126 26.94 18.23 -0.48
CA PRO A 126 28.30 17.69 -0.49
C PRO A 126 28.51 16.48 0.43
N ASP A 127 27.75 16.39 1.53
CA ASP A 127 27.78 15.24 2.43
C ASP A 127 27.11 14.00 1.83
N GLY A 128 26.36 14.15 0.72
CA GLY A 128 25.61 13.09 0.05
C GLY A 128 24.17 12.93 0.55
N SER A 129 23.67 13.80 1.43
CA SER A 129 22.24 13.89 1.72
C SER A 129 21.49 14.44 0.51
N LEU A 130 20.24 13.99 0.35
CA LEU A 130 19.39 14.37 -0.79
C LEU A 130 18.13 15.08 -0.27
N ALA A 131 17.59 15.99 -1.06
CA ALA A 131 16.27 16.55 -0.83
C ALA A 131 15.57 16.87 -2.15
N PHE A 132 14.25 16.78 -2.13
CA PHE A 132 13.37 17.07 -3.25
C PHE A 132 12.21 17.94 -2.77
N VAL A 133 11.88 18.96 -3.56
CA VAL A 133 10.67 19.77 -3.40
C VAL A 133 9.83 19.61 -4.66
N VAL A 134 8.57 19.23 -4.50
CA VAL A 134 7.62 18.99 -5.59
C VAL A 134 6.38 19.85 -5.38
N GLU A 135 6.27 20.91 -6.16
CA GLU A 135 5.07 21.75 -6.23
C GLU A 135 4.07 21.08 -7.20
N ASN A 136 2.83 20.87 -6.76
CA ASN A 136 1.80 20.18 -7.55
C ASN A 136 0.69 21.14 -7.97
N TYR A 137 0.37 21.16 -9.26
CA TYR A 137 -0.61 22.04 -9.86
C TYR A 137 -1.76 21.22 -10.47
N LEU A 138 -3.00 21.62 -10.16
CA LEU A 138 -4.21 20.99 -10.65
C LEU A 138 -5.22 22.07 -11.06
N VAL A 139 -5.55 22.10 -12.35
CA VAL A 139 -6.59 22.94 -12.95
C VAL A 139 -7.91 22.15 -12.98
N GLY A 140 -8.97 22.74 -12.45
CA GLY A 140 -10.30 22.12 -12.44
C GLY A 140 -10.51 21.09 -11.32
N SER A 141 -10.83 19.85 -11.66
CA SER A 141 -11.21 18.79 -10.71
C SER A 141 -10.25 17.61 -10.72
N TYR A 142 -10.24 16.84 -9.63
CA TYR A 142 -9.56 15.54 -9.60
C TYR A 142 -10.12 14.60 -10.67
N GLY A 143 -9.26 13.95 -11.45
CA GLY A 143 -9.67 13.13 -12.59
C GLY A 143 -8.52 12.80 -13.54
N PRO A 144 -8.82 12.47 -14.80
CA PRO A 144 -7.81 12.23 -15.82
C PRO A 144 -6.84 13.42 -15.97
N TYR A 145 -5.60 13.11 -16.36
CA TYR A 145 -4.59 14.13 -16.64
C TYR A 145 -5.09 15.16 -17.66
N SER A 146 -4.76 16.44 -17.44
CA SER A 146 -5.01 17.55 -18.36
C SER A 146 -3.73 18.32 -18.63
N PRO A 147 -3.41 18.66 -19.90
CA PRO A 147 -2.27 19.52 -20.24
C PRO A 147 -2.31 20.90 -19.56
N PHE A 148 -3.50 21.40 -19.20
CA PHE A 148 -3.63 22.66 -18.44
C PHE A 148 -2.92 22.59 -17.08
N ASN A 149 -2.76 21.41 -16.50
CA ASN A 149 -2.02 21.23 -15.26
C ASN A 149 -0.53 21.57 -15.48
N LEU A 150 0.07 21.11 -16.58
CA LEU A 150 1.44 21.46 -16.97
C LEU A 150 1.57 22.96 -17.26
N GLU A 151 0.62 23.55 -17.98
CA GLU A 151 0.62 25.00 -18.22
C GLU A 151 0.56 25.81 -16.92
N ALA A 152 -0.27 25.40 -15.95
CA ALA A 152 -0.34 26.03 -14.64
C ALA A 152 1.00 25.92 -13.87
N ALA A 153 1.68 24.78 -13.97
CA ALA A 153 3.00 24.59 -13.36
C ALA A 153 4.09 25.45 -14.02
N ILE A 154 4.05 25.60 -15.35
CA ILE A 154 4.98 26.47 -16.11
C ILE A 154 4.81 27.93 -15.68
N ASN A 155 3.56 28.37 -15.55
CA ASN A 155 3.24 29.76 -15.19
C ASN A 155 3.32 30.01 -13.66
N GLY A 156 3.42 28.97 -12.83
CA GLY A 156 3.48 29.09 -11.37
C GLY A 156 2.24 29.75 -10.78
N VAL A 157 1.05 29.38 -11.28
CA VAL A 157 -0.19 30.06 -10.90
C VAL A 157 -0.68 29.60 -9.52
N ASP A 158 -0.58 30.48 -8.51
CA ASP A 158 -0.94 30.18 -7.11
C ASP A 158 -2.34 29.61 -6.94
N GLN A 159 -3.31 30.06 -7.74
CA GLN A 159 -4.71 29.58 -7.67
C GLN A 159 -4.84 28.07 -7.92
N TRP A 160 -3.91 27.49 -8.69
CA TRP A 160 -3.89 26.09 -9.07
C TRP A 160 -2.86 25.27 -8.29
N HIS A 161 -2.09 25.92 -7.41
CA HIS A 161 -1.09 25.25 -6.58
C HIS A 161 -1.81 24.46 -5.46
N LEU A 162 -1.88 23.14 -5.63
CA LEU A 162 -2.54 22.24 -4.69
C LEU A 162 -1.75 22.05 -3.40
N GLY A 163 -0.42 21.95 -3.51
CA GLY A 163 0.43 21.70 -2.36
C GLY A 163 1.85 21.36 -2.76
N THR A 164 2.76 21.53 -1.80
CA THR A 164 4.18 21.23 -1.98
C THR A 164 4.58 20.04 -1.12
N ASN A 165 5.12 19.00 -1.74
CA ASN A 165 5.72 17.88 -1.02
C ASN A 165 7.24 18.09 -0.89
N GLY A 166 7.76 17.83 0.30
CA GLY A 166 9.20 17.74 0.57
C GLY A 166 9.59 16.31 0.86
N ILE A 167 10.67 15.84 0.27
CA ILE A 167 11.25 14.53 0.57
C ILE A 167 12.73 14.72 0.86
N GLU A 168 13.24 14.22 1.98
CA GLU A 168 14.70 14.22 2.23
C GLU A 168 15.21 12.80 2.46
N VAL A 169 16.44 12.55 2.05
CA VAL A 169 17.20 11.31 2.30
C VAL A 169 18.41 11.71 3.14
N SER A 170 18.24 11.64 4.45
CA SER A 170 19.17 12.18 5.44
C SER A 170 19.23 11.27 6.66
N VAL A 171 20.28 11.44 7.48
CA VAL A 171 20.32 10.83 8.81
C VAL A 171 19.27 11.49 9.69
N VAL A 172 18.74 10.78 10.70
CA VAL A 172 17.86 11.40 11.70
C VAL A 172 18.68 12.04 12.80
N GLU A 173 18.28 13.24 13.21
CA GLU A 173 18.86 13.94 14.35
C GLU A 173 18.53 13.22 15.67
N PRO A 174 19.43 13.25 16.68
CA PRO A 174 19.10 12.75 18.01
C PRO A 174 17.89 13.45 18.63
N GLY A 175 17.02 12.70 19.28
CA GLY A 175 15.82 13.21 19.94
C GLY A 175 15.12 12.16 20.81
N PRO A 176 14.00 12.49 21.48
CA PRO A 176 13.33 11.57 22.41
C PRO A 176 12.94 10.23 21.78
N ALA A 177 12.47 10.22 20.52
CA ALA A 177 12.13 9.01 19.80
C ALA A 177 13.37 8.20 19.35
N ASN A 178 14.49 8.90 19.13
CA ASN A 178 15.74 8.37 18.60
C ASN A 178 16.94 8.94 19.38
N PRO A 179 17.23 8.49 20.62
CA PRO A 179 18.29 9.09 21.43
C PRO A 179 19.68 8.90 20.84
N THR A 180 19.93 7.74 20.23
CA THR A 180 21.21 7.35 19.63
C THR A 180 20.98 6.77 18.23
N PRO A 181 20.62 7.59 17.22
CA PRO A 181 20.35 7.09 15.88
C PRO A 181 21.63 6.66 15.18
N ASN A 182 21.55 5.61 14.35
CA ASN A 182 22.68 5.25 13.48
C ASN A 182 22.83 6.30 12.37
N ALA A 183 24.06 6.49 11.88
CA ALA A 183 24.37 7.40 10.77
C ALA A 183 23.96 6.83 9.40
N ILE A 184 22.73 6.30 9.28
CA ILE A 184 22.17 5.78 8.04
C ILE A 184 21.09 6.74 7.55
N ARG A 185 21.17 7.09 6.26
CA ARG A 185 20.18 7.93 5.60
C ARG A 185 18.98 7.09 5.18
N PHE A 186 17.79 7.64 5.36
CA PHE A 186 16.54 7.03 4.90
C PHE A 186 15.57 8.12 4.42
N VAL A 187 14.53 7.70 3.69
CA VAL A 187 13.54 8.60 3.10
C VAL A 187 12.58 9.14 4.16
N LYS A 188 12.41 10.46 4.21
CA LYS A 188 11.50 11.18 5.10
C LYS A 188 10.55 12.07 4.29
N PHE A 189 9.28 12.11 4.67
CA PHE A 189 8.22 12.80 3.92
C PHE A 189 7.66 14.01 4.67
N TYR A 190 7.49 15.11 3.95
CA TYR A 190 6.90 16.35 4.41
C TYR A 190 5.88 16.83 3.39
N THR A 191 4.84 17.51 3.84
CA THR A 191 3.93 18.23 2.97
C THR A 191 3.66 19.61 3.55
N PHE A 192 3.56 20.61 2.69
CA PHE A 192 3.50 22.01 3.05
C PHE A 192 2.31 22.68 2.39
N ASN A 193 1.67 23.56 3.15
CA ASN A 193 0.59 24.39 2.67
C ASN A 193 1.10 25.26 1.50
N PRO A 194 0.41 25.28 0.34
CA PRO A 194 0.87 25.99 -0.85
C PRO A 194 0.90 27.52 -0.66
N THR A 195 0.10 28.06 0.27
CA THR A 195 -0.03 29.50 0.52
C THR A 195 0.85 29.96 1.67
N THR A 196 0.80 29.28 2.82
CA THR A 196 1.52 29.71 4.03
C THR A 196 2.90 29.08 4.16
N GLY A 197 3.17 28.01 3.41
CA GLY A 197 4.39 27.21 3.56
C GLY A 197 4.47 26.41 4.87
N ALA A 198 3.45 26.44 5.73
CA ALA A 198 3.46 25.68 6.98
C ALA A 198 3.43 24.17 6.72
N ARG A 199 4.17 23.38 7.52
CA ARG A 199 4.11 21.91 7.48
C ARG A 199 2.71 21.46 7.89
N LEU A 200 2.12 20.58 7.08
CA LEU A 200 0.81 20.00 7.34
C LEU A 200 0.94 18.61 7.99
N MET A 201 -0.06 18.23 8.77
CA MET A 201 -0.17 16.91 9.39
C MET A 201 -0.91 15.89 8.51
N ALA A 202 -1.67 16.40 7.54
CA ALA A 202 -2.43 15.65 6.57
C ALA A 202 -2.47 16.44 5.26
N ALA A 203 -2.77 15.76 4.15
CA ALA A 203 -3.04 16.42 2.88
C ALA A 203 -4.17 15.72 2.13
N ASN A 204 -4.87 16.45 1.26
CA ASN A 204 -5.84 15.91 0.31
C ASN A 204 -5.29 15.92 -1.13
N LEU A 205 -4.56 14.87 -1.48
CA LEU A 205 -3.93 14.73 -2.81
C LEU A 205 -4.78 13.98 -3.84
N ASP A 206 -6.04 13.66 -3.57
CA ASP A 206 -6.90 12.90 -4.50
C ASP A 206 -8.38 13.31 -4.48
N GLY A 207 -8.71 14.34 -3.71
CA GLY A 207 -10.05 14.88 -3.52
C GLY A 207 -10.90 14.12 -2.51
N ARG A 208 -10.37 13.04 -1.92
CA ARG A 208 -11.13 12.08 -1.11
C ARG A 208 -10.90 12.30 0.39
N GLY A 209 -10.86 13.57 0.78
CA GLY A 209 -10.55 13.97 2.14
C GLY A 209 -9.06 13.91 2.49
N GLU A 210 -8.76 14.57 3.61
CA GLU A 210 -7.43 14.62 4.22
C GLU A 210 -6.96 13.23 4.65
N LYS A 211 -5.69 12.90 4.36
CA LYS A 211 -5.03 11.68 4.82
C LYS A 211 -3.76 12.05 5.58
N ALA A 212 -3.56 11.44 6.73
CA ALA A 212 -2.47 11.76 7.65
C ALA A 212 -1.11 11.38 7.07
N MET A 213 -0.11 12.19 7.38
CA MET A 213 1.28 11.89 7.06
C MET A 213 1.80 10.75 7.96
N PRO A 214 2.72 9.89 7.48
CA PRO A 214 3.25 9.81 6.12
C PRO A 214 2.43 8.90 5.18
N THR A 215 1.28 8.36 5.63
CA THR A 215 0.53 7.29 4.95
C THR A 215 0.21 7.62 3.50
N ILE A 216 -0.22 8.85 3.22
CA ILE A 216 -0.51 9.32 1.87
C ILE A 216 0.69 9.20 0.89
N CYS A 217 1.92 9.31 1.40
CA CYS A 217 3.14 9.18 0.60
C CYS A 217 3.62 7.73 0.51
N VAL A 218 3.66 7.01 1.63
CA VAL A 218 4.25 5.66 1.66
C VAL A 218 3.41 4.60 0.96
N SER A 219 2.11 4.86 0.74
CA SER A 219 1.27 4.02 -0.13
C SER A 219 1.83 3.90 -1.56
N CYS A 220 2.52 4.94 -2.07
CA CYS A 220 3.20 4.90 -3.37
C CYS A 220 4.69 4.59 -3.22
N HIS A 221 5.36 5.16 -2.22
CA HIS A 221 6.82 5.05 -2.01
C HIS A 221 7.29 3.75 -1.32
N GLY A 222 6.43 2.74 -1.26
CA GLY A 222 6.76 1.40 -0.81
C GLY A 222 7.00 1.21 0.70
N GLY A 223 6.74 2.22 1.52
CA GLY A 223 6.94 2.17 2.96
C GLY A 223 5.91 1.31 3.71
N ARG A 224 6.15 1.10 5.01
CA ARG A 224 5.33 0.24 5.90
C ARG A 224 4.33 1.05 6.73
N GLY A 225 3.11 0.54 6.90
CA GLY A 225 2.10 1.09 7.81
C GLY A 225 1.99 0.26 9.08
N ASP A 226 2.97 0.40 9.98
CA ASP A 226 3.03 -0.39 11.22
C ASP A 226 2.40 0.40 12.39
N ALA A 227 1.72 -0.30 13.31
CA ALA A 227 1.03 0.33 14.44
C ALA A 227 1.96 1.16 15.33
N LEU A 228 1.42 2.18 16.00
CA LEU A 228 2.18 2.95 17.00
C LEU A 228 2.45 2.10 18.24
N THR A 229 3.41 2.52 19.06
CA THR A 229 3.57 1.92 20.40
C THR A 229 2.33 2.20 21.26
N PRO A 230 2.12 1.44 22.35
CA PRO A 230 1.19 1.83 23.39
C PRO A 230 1.47 3.26 23.89
N PRO A 231 0.45 3.96 24.39
CA PRO A 231 0.64 5.22 25.12
C PRO A 231 1.64 5.03 26.27
N HIS A 232 2.61 5.91 26.37
CA HIS A 232 3.51 5.96 27.51
C HIS A 232 2.70 6.23 28.79
N PRO A 233 2.93 5.49 29.89
CA PRO A 233 2.07 5.55 31.09
C PRO A 233 2.01 6.94 31.74
N VAL A 234 3.09 7.73 31.63
CA VAL A 234 3.16 9.09 32.18
C VAL A 234 2.68 10.17 31.20
N THR A 235 3.23 10.23 29.99
CA THR A 235 2.98 11.33 29.04
C THR A 235 1.75 11.11 28.17
N GLY A 236 1.21 9.88 28.10
CA GLY A 236 0.15 9.48 27.18
C GLY A 236 0.58 9.45 25.71
N LYS A 237 1.82 9.84 25.38
CA LYS A 237 2.32 9.88 24.00
C LYS A 237 2.58 8.48 23.46
N ARG A 238 2.30 8.28 22.18
CA ARG A 238 2.69 7.09 21.42
C ARG A 238 3.91 7.41 20.58
N LEU A 239 4.81 6.46 20.42
CA LEU A 239 5.98 6.58 19.55
C LEU A 239 5.70 5.89 18.21
N PHE A 240 6.36 6.39 17.17
CA PHE A 240 6.36 5.74 15.87
C PHE A 240 7.05 4.37 15.95
N THR A 241 6.58 3.36 15.21
CA THR A 241 7.20 2.02 15.24
C THR A 241 8.67 2.07 14.83
N ARG A 242 9.47 1.16 15.41
CA ARG A 242 10.86 0.91 15.03
C ARG A 242 10.92 -0.35 14.17
N LEU A 243 11.56 -0.28 12.99
CA LEU A 243 11.81 -1.46 12.16
C LEU A 243 13.08 -2.16 12.64
N MET A 244 12.93 -3.34 13.25
CA MET A 244 14.06 -4.04 13.88
C MET A 244 15.09 -4.59 12.90
N ASN A 245 14.73 -4.69 11.62
CA ASN A 245 15.59 -5.20 10.56
C ASN A 245 16.24 -4.11 9.69
N SER A 246 15.91 -2.83 9.91
CA SER A 246 16.51 -1.71 9.18
C SER A 246 17.92 -1.40 9.71
N ALA A 247 18.85 -1.04 8.83
CA ALA A 247 20.18 -0.59 9.24
C ALA A 247 20.16 0.74 10.01
N SER A 248 19.16 1.61 9.77
CA SER A 248 19.04 2.87 10.53
C SER A 248 18.73 2.62 11.99
N GLY A 249 17.99 1.55 12.29
CA GLY A 249 17.45 1.29 13.61
C GLY A 249 16.67 2.48 14.17
N ALA A 250 16.19 3.41 13.34
CA ALA A 250 15.52 4.62 13.77
C ALA A 250 14.00 4.47 13.70
N ARG A 251 13.29 5.08 14.65
CA ARG A 251 11.85 5.35 14.52
C ARG A 251 11.64 6.38 13.41
N GLY A 252 10.58 6.18 12.63
CA GLY A 252 10.28 7.00 11.45
C GLY A 252 10.89 6.47 10.15
N ASP A 253 11.84 5.53 10.22
CA ASP A 253 12.26 4.77 9.05
C ASP A 253 11.17 3.76 8.67
N LEU A 254 10.62 3.95 7.47
CA LEU A 254 9.53 3.18 6.90
C LEU A 254 10.00 2.14 5.88
N ALA A 255 11.32 2.07 5.64
CA ALA A 255 11.96 1.38 4.51
C ALA A 255 11.44 1.84 3.13
N ALA A 256 10.94 3.07 3.05
CA ALA A 256 10.44 3.67 1.80
C ALA A 256 11.57 3.98 0.82
N GLN A 257 11.24 4.04 -0.47
CA GLN A 257 12.17 4.31 -1.58
C GLN A 257 11.68 5.50 -2.43
N LEU A 258 12.57 6.05 -3.26
CA LEU A 258 12.21 7.10 -4.22
C LEU A 258 11.81 6.50 -5.56
N HIS A 259 10.83 7.10 -6.24
CA HIS A 259 10.49 6.71 -7.61
C HIS A 259 11.58 7.16 -8.57
N PRO A 260 12.02 6.29 -9.50
CA PRO A 260 12.63 6.74 -10.73
C PRO A 260 11.68 7.70 -11.45
N PHE A 261 12.19 8.82 -11.93
CA PHE A 261 11.47 9.69 -12.85
C PHE A 261 11.49 9.04 -14.24
N GLU A 262 10.33 8.69 -14.78
CA GLU A 262 10.22 7.98 -16.06
C GLU A 262 9.77 8.94 -17.17
N PRO A 263 10.65 9.47 -18.04
CA PRO A 263 10.24 10.43 -19.08
C PRO A 263 9.13 9.93 -20.03
N PRO A 264 9.04 8.63 -20.38
CA PRO A 264 7.91 8.12 -21.15
C PRO A 264 6.53 8.24 -20.47
N SER A 265 6.50 8.52 -19.16
CA SER A 265 5.28 8.72 -18.38
C SER A 265 4.87 10.19 -18.23
N PHE A 266 5.69 11.10 -18.73
CA PHE A 266 5.49 12.54 -18.57
C PHE A 266 5.05 13.22 -19.86
N ASP A 267 4.31 14.29 -19.67
CA ASP A 267 4.01 15.30 -20.69
C ASP A 267 5.03 16.44 -20.64
N PHE A 268 5.26 17.05 -21.80
CA PHE A 268 6.21 18.15 -21.97
C PHE A 268 5.59 19.26 -22.83
N SER A 269 6.00 20.49 -22.58
CA SER A 269 5.51 21.62 -23.36
C SER A 269 6.31 21.78 -24.65
N THR A 270 5.73 22.44 -25.64
CA THR A 270 6.45 22.89 -26.84
C THR A 270 7.14 24.24 -26.66
N LEU A 271 6.95 24.91 -25.53
CA LEU A 271 7.57 26.19 -25.22
C LEU A 271 9.09 26.02 -24.96
N PRO A 272 9.93 26.97 -25.43
CA PRO A 272 11.35 26.98 -25.11
C PRO A 272 11.61 26.92 -23.61
N GLY A 273 12.58 26.10 -23.20
CA GLY A 273 12.92 25.82 -21.81
C GLY A 273 12.14 24.66 -21.17
N TYR A 274 11.03 24.23 -21.77
CA TYR A 274 10.11 23.21 -21.22
C TYR A 274 9.91 22.01 -22.16
N THR A 275 10.64 21.96 -23.28
CA THR A 275 10.58 20.83 -24.20
C THR A 275 11.18 19.58 -23.59
N ARG A 276 10.75 18.42 -24.09
CA ARG A 276 11.29 17.12 -23.68
C ARG A 276 12.82 17.10 -23.75
N THR A 277 13.39 17.53 -24.87
CA THR A 277 14.85 17.57 -25.09
C THR A 277 15.58 18.42 -24.04
N GLU A 278 15.00 19.56 -23.63
CA GLU A 278 15.61 20.46 -22.63
C GLU A 278 15.45 19.95 -21.19
N GLN A 279 14.39 19.20 -20.92
CA GLN A 279 14.08 18.66 -19.59
C GLN A 279 14.81 17.34 -19.32
N GLU A 280 14.99 16.47 -20.32
CA GLU A 280 15.50 15.10 -20.13
C GLU A 280 16.89 15.02 -19.50
N ALA A 281 17.82 15.93 -19.84
CA ALA A 281 19.14 15.96 -19.22
C ALA A 281 19.05 16.29 -17.71
N LYS A 282 18.12 17.16 -17.33
CA LYS A 282 17.83 17.50 -15.94
C LYS A 282 17.14 16.34 -15.23
N ILE A 283 16.20 15.66 -15.90
CA ILE A 283 15.57 14.43 -15.38
C ILE A 283 16.63 13.35 -15.13
N LYS A 284 17.59 13.16 -16.05
CA LYS A 284 18.71 12.23 -15.85
C LYS A 284 19.55 12.60 -14.62
N SER A 285 19.79 13.89 -14.41
CA SER A 285 20.50 14.38 -13.21
C SER A 285 19.73 14.07 -11.93
N LEU A 286 18.41 14.29 -11.92
CA LEU A 286 17.54 13.90 -10.80
C LEU A 286 17.49 12.38 -10.59
N ASN A 287 17.47 11.59 -11.66
CA ASN A 287 17.52 10.13 -11.57
C ASN A 287 18.85 9.61 -11.03
N LYS A 288 19.97 10.29 -11.27
CA LYS A 288 21.24 9.97 -10.58
C LYS A 288 21.15 10.24 -9.09
N MET A 289 20.46 11.31 -8.66
CA MET A 289 20.20 11.55 -7.24
C MET A 289 19.31 10.45 -6.65
N VAL A 290 18.22 10.09 -7.33
CA VAL A 290 17.34 8.98 -6.94
C VAL A 290 18.13 7.67 -6.83
N LEU A 291 19.00 7.36 -7.79
CA LEU A 291 19.88 6.20 -7.75
C LEU A 291 20.76 6.17 -6.50
N CYS A 292 21.30 7.32 -6.07
CA CYS A 292 22.08 7.44 -4.84
C CYS A 292 21.27 7.20 -3.55
N SER A 293 19.94 7.30 -3.59
CA SER A 293 19.09 6.98 -2.45
C SER A 293 18.93 5.47 -2.24
N PHE A 294 19.08 4.67 -3.29
CA PHE A 294 18.95 3.22 -3.23
C PHE A 294 20.21 2.56 -2.71
N SER A 295 20.04 1.54 -1.87
CA SER A 295 21.15 0.67 -1.49
C SER A 295 21.56 -0.26 -2.63
N LEU A 296 22.82 -0.68 -2.67
CA LEU A 296 23.29 -1.82 -3.44
C LEU A 296 22.81 -3.11 -2.78
N PRO A 297 22.51 -4.19 -3.53
CA PRO A 297 22.16 -5.47 -2.93
C PRO A 297 23.21 -5.98 -1.94
N TYR A 298 22.77 -6.70 -0.92
CA TYR A 298 23.64 -7.31 0.08
C TYR A 298 24.72 -8.19 -0.57
N GLY A 299 25.95 -8.12 -0.03
CA GLY A 299 27.10 -8.85 -0.56
C GLY A 299 27.75 -8.21 -1.80
N THR A 300 27.23 -7.10 -2.32
CA THR A 300 27.88 -6.36 -3.42
C THR A 300 29.27 -5.90 -3.01
N SER A 301 30.28 -6.25 -3.80
CA SER A 301 31.64 -5.75 -3.62
C SER A 301 31.75 -4.28 -4.03
N VAL A 302 32.37 -3.46 -3.20
CA VAL A 302 32.59 -2.02 -3.45
C VAL A 302 34.09 -1.69 -3.48
N PRO A 303 34.54 -0.75 -4.33
CA PRO A 303 33.74 -0.01 -5.32
C PRO A 303 33.26 -0.93 -6.46
N THR A 304 32.09 -0.64 -7.01
CA THR A 304 31.65 -1.31 -8.25
C THR A 304 32.42 -0.71 -9.45
N PRO A 305 32.43 -1.37 -10.61
CA PRO A 305 33.03 -0.82 -11.83
C PRO A 305 32.32 0.43 -12.39
N TYR A 306 31.18 0.82 -11.82
CA TYR A 306 30.30 1.83 -12.38
C TYR A 306 30.22 3.06 -11.48
N ALA A 307 30.63 4.21 -12.01
CA ALA A 307 30.76 5.44 -11.25
C ALA A 307 29.44 5.90 -10.60
N GLU A 308 28.30 5.62 -11.24
CA GLU A 308 26.98 5.98 -10.72
C GLU A 308 26.61 5.26 -9.41
N ASP A 309 27.28 4.16 -9.08
CA ASP A 309 27.03 3.41 -7.84
C ASP A 309 27.89 3.88 -6.66
N SER A 310 28.88 4.74 -6.89
CA SER A 310 29.84 5.20 -5.86
C SER A 310 29.19 5.87 -4.65
N CYS A 311 27.97 6.40 -4.81
CA CYS A 311 27.21 7.06 -3.75
C CYS A 311 26.28 6.12 -2.97
N ARG A 312 26.17 4.85 -3.37
CA ARG A 312 25.20 3.90 -2.83
C ARG A 312 25.85 3.04 -1.75
N ARG A 313 25.17 2.91 -0.61
CA ARG A 313 25.58 1.99 0.47
C ARG A 313 25.20 0.55 0.11
N VAL A 314 25.98 -0.43 0.53
CA VAL A 314 25.56 -1.84 0.52
C VAL A 314 24.48 -2.08 1.58
N ALA A 315 23.33 -2.60 1.17
CA ALA A 315 22.24 -2.99 2.04
C ALA A 315 22.70 -4.09 3.03
N ASN A 316 22.11 -4.12 4.22
CA ASN A 316 22.16 -5.34 5.03
C ASN A 316 21.28 -6.43 4.36
N PRO A 317 21.37 -7.71 4.78
CA PRO A 317 20.63 -8.80 4.13
C PRO A 317 19.10 -8.69 4.21
N ASN A 318 18.58 -7.85 5.10
CA ASN A 318 17.15 -7.73 5.44
C ASN A 318 16.49 -6.48 4.83
N GLU A 319 17.28 -5.55 4.31
CA GLU A 319 16.82 -4.32 3.65
C GLU A 319 16.33 -4.60 2.22
N TYR A 320 15.78 -3.60 1.54
CA TYR A 320 15.33 -3.72 0.15
C TYR A 320 16.46 -4.15 -0.79
N GLN A 321 16.19 -5.16 -1.62
CA GLN A 321 17.14 -5.75 -2.58
C GLN A 321 16.70 -5.60 -4.05
N GLY A 322 15.60 -4.89 -4.29
CA GLY A 322 14.89 -4.96 -5.56
C GLY A 322 15.57 -4.25 -6.74
N GLU A 323 14.97 -4.47 -7.91
CA GLU A 323 15.42 -4.11 -9.25
C GLU A 323 14.91 -2.75 -9.75
N ALA A 324 14.29 -1.92 -8.90
CA ALA A 324 13.93 -0.54 -9.29
C ALA A 324 15.15 0.23 -9.85
N VAL A 325 16.34 -0.08 -9.34
CA VAL A 325 17.61 0.41 -9.85
C VAL A 325 17.94 -0.14 -11.25
N ALA A 326 17.72 -1.43 -11.50
CA ALA A 326 17.98 -2.03 -12.81
C ALA A 326 17.07 -1.40 -13.87
N HIS A 327 15.79 -1.21 -13.56
CA HIS A 327 14.85 -0.45 -14.39
C HIS A 327 15.35 0.98 -14.64
N LEU A 328 15.76 1.71 -13.58
CA LEU A 328 16.29 3.07 -13.71
C LEU A 328 17.49 3.14 -14.65
N LYS A 329 18.45 2.22 -14.49
CA LYS A 329 19.63 2.15 -15.36
C LYS A 329 19.24 1.79 -16.79
N GLN A 330 18.30 0.87 -16.99
CA GLN A 330 17.85 0.45 -18.31
C GLN A 330 17.23 1.60 -19.11
N MET A 331 16.52 2.54 -18.46
CA MET A 331 16.01 3.74 -19.12
C MET A 331 17.11 4.53 -19.86
N TYR A 332 18.36 4.42 -19.42
CA TYR A 332 19.52 5.12 -19.99
C TYR A 332 20.53 4.19 -20.68
N GLY A 333 20.10 2.99 -21.07
CA GLY A 333 20.94 2.01 -21.78
C GLY A 333 21.75 1.08 -20.89
N GLY A 334 21.43 1.00 -19.59
CA GLY A 334 22.04 0.07 -18.64
C GLY A 334 23.14 0.70 -17.78
N ASN A 335 24.04 -0.15 -17.26
CA ASN A 335 25.15 0.28 -16.42
C ASN A 335 26.05 1.32 -17.13
N GLY A 336 26.55 2.29 -16.37
CA GLY A 336 27.27 3.45 -16.88
C GLY A 336 26.37 4.56 -17.43
N LEU A 337 25.04 4.31 -17.54
CA LEU A 337 24.05 5.26 -18.05
C LEU A 337 24.50 5.94 -19.37
N PRO A 338 24.88 5.18 -20.41
CA PRO A 338 25.55 5.71 -21.60
C PRO A 338 24.70 6.71 -22.41
N LEU A 339 23.37 6.57 -22.39
CA LEU A 339 22.49 7.43 -23.19
C LEU A 339 22.29 8.79 -22.52
N ALA A 340 22.51 9.89 -23.26
CA ALA A 340 22.29 11.25 -22.74
C ALA A 340 20.82 11.52 -22.37
N ALA A 341 19.89 10.92 -23.12
CA ALA A 341 18.45 10.95 -22.91
C ALA A 341 17.92 9.55 -22.58
N SER A 342 16.73 9.45 -21.98
CA SER A 342 16.09 8.16 -21.75
C SER A 342 15.56 7.55 -23.05
N THR A 343 15.30 6.25 -23.07
CA THR A 343 14.54 5.62 -24.14
C THR A 343 13.16 6.27 -24.29
N PRO A 344 12.64 6.48 -25.53
CA PRO A 344 11.35 7.13 -25.74
C PRO A 344 10.16 6.36 -25.17
N THR A 345 10.29 5.04 -25.10
CA THR A 345 9.32 4.10 -24.55
C THR A 345 9.97 3.29 -23.42
N ASP A 346 9.15 2.88 -22.47
CA ASP A 346 9.55 1.90 -21.47
C ASP A 346 9.31 0.48 -22.02
N THR A 347 10.40 -0.26 -22.16
CA THR A 347 10.41 -1.66 -22.63
C THR A 347 11.04 -2.59 -21.60
N PHE A 348 11.25 -2.13 -20.37
CA PHE A 348 11.88 -2.94 -19.33
C PHE A 348 10.94 -4.08 -18.91
N ILE A 349 11.45 -5.31 -19.03
CA ILE A 349 10.81 -6.53 -18.55
C ILE A 349 11.88 -7.32 -17.78
N PRO A 350 11.64 -7.69 -16.50
CA PRO A 350 12.58 -8.51 -15.74
C PRO A 350 12.74 -9.90 -16.36
N ASP A 351 13.91 -10.51 -16.19
CA ASP A 351 14.24 -11.75 -16.89
C ASP A 351 13.37 -12.94 -16.44
N SER A 352 13.00 -12.99 -15.16
CA SER A 352 12.06 -13.99 -14.62
C SER A 352 10.73 -14.01 -15.40
N TRP A 353 10.25 -12.84 -15.83
CA TRP A 353 9.01 -12.74 -16.63
C TRP A 353 9.18 -13.24 -18.06
N LYS A 354 10.33 -12.96 -18.69
CA LYS A 354 10.65 -13.44 -20.05
C LYS A 354 10.79 -14.97 -20.07
N ILE A 355 11.53 -15.53 -19.11
CA ILE A 355 11.76 -16.98 -19.01
C ILE A 355 10.45 -17.74 -18.84
N ASN A 356 9.46 -17.14 -18.16
CA ASN A 356 8.15 -17.73 -17.95
C ASN A 356 7.11 -17.40 -19.05
N GLY A 357 7.50 -16.69 -20.12
CA GLY A 357 6.61 -16.34 -21.23
C GLY A 357 5.48 -15.38 -20.85
N GLN A 358 5.71 -14.49 -19.89
CA GLN A 358 4.71 -13.57 -19.32
C GLN A 358 4.97 -12.11 -19.69
N GLU A 359 5.71 -11.86 -20.77
CA GLU A 359 6.07 -10.53 -21.25
C GLU A 359 4.85 -9.66 -21.51
N THR A 360 3.80 -10.22 -22.14
CA THR A 360 2.55 -9.50 -22.43
C THR A 360 1.84 -9.05 -21.15
N LEU A 361 1.76 -9.91 -20.14
CA LEU A 361 1.16 -9.55 -18.84
C LEU A 361 1.97 -8.45 -18.15
N TYR A 362 3.30 -8.55 -18.19
CA TYR A 362 4.16 -7.53 -17.60
C TYR A 362 4.05 -6.19 -18.32
N ALA A 363 4.25 -6.20 -19.64
CA ALA A 363 4.29 -5.00 -20.47
C ALA A 363 2.94 -4.27 -20.46
N ASN A 364 1.82 -5.01 -20.55
CA ASN A 364 0.52 -4.36 -20.66
C ASN A 364 -0.12 -4.05 -19.31
N THR A 365 0.14 -4.85 -18.28
CA THR A 365 -0.51 -4.66 -16.96
C THR A 365 0.46 -4.21 -15.88
N VAL A 366 1.48 -5.01 -15.59
CA VAL A 366 2.30 -4.80 -14.39
C VAL A 366 3.10 -3.51 -14.49
N SER A 367 3.77 -3.25 -15.62
CA SER A 367 4.52 -2.01 -15.85
C SER A 367 3.63 -0.76 -15.79
N GLN A 368 2.39 -0.88 -16.27
CA GLN A 368 1.47 0.24 -16.45
C GLN A 368 0.71 0.60 -15.17
N ALA A 369 0.40 -0.40 -14.32
CA ALA A 369 -0.51 -0.21 -13.20
C ALA A 369 0.02 -0.66 -11.84
N CYS A 370 1.07 -1.49 -11.79
CA CYS A 370 1.54 -2.09 -10.53
C CYS A 370 2.96 -1.65 -10.15
N ARG A 371 3.89 -1.66 -11.12
CA ARG A 371 5.34 -1.57 -10.89
C ARG A 371 5.76 -0.27 -10.20
N VAL A 372 5.11 0.85 -10.50
CA VAL A 372 5.49 2.16 -9.92
C VAL A 372 5.48 2.12 -8.38
N CYS A 373 4.49 1.48 -7.77
CA CYS A 373 4.44 1.31 -6.31
C CYS A 373 5.09 -0.01 -5.88
N HIS A 374 4.79 -1.12 -6.57
CA HIS A 374 5.24 -2.45 -6.16
C HIS A 374 6.75 -2.62 -6.28
N GLY A 375 7.38 -2.14 -7.36
CA GLY A 375 8.83 -2.25 -7.55
C GLY A 375 9.64 -1.55 -6.45
N LEU A 376 9.03 -0.65 -5.66
CA LEU A 376 9.65 -0.02 -4.49
C LEU A 376 9.41 -0.76 -3.17
N ARG A 377 8.71 -1.89 -3.21
CA ARG A 377 8.36 -2.70 -2.04
C ARG A 377 9.19 -3.96 -1.97
N GLY A 378 9.13 -4.58 -0.80
CA GLY A 378 9.85 -5.81 -0.51
C GLY A 378 11.05 -5.56 0.36
N THR A 379 11.62 -6.65 0.84
CA THR A 379 12.79 -6.72 1.71
C THR A 379 13.59 -7.95 1.33
N GLY A 380 14.86 -8.05 1.71
CA GLY A 380 15.63 -9.27 1.49
C GLY A 380 15.03 -10.51 2.15
N ASN A 381 14.15 -10.32 3.14
CA ASN A 381 13.41 -11.41 3.80
C ASN A 381 12.12 -11.82 3.11
N GLN A 382 11.62 -11.02 2.16
CA GLN A 382 10.34 -11.21 1.48
C GLN A 382 10.24 -10.17 0.35
N SER A 383 10.63 -10.56 -0.86
CA SER A 383 10.66 -9.71 -2.06
C SER A 383 9.47 -9.93 -2.99
N ASP A 384 8.64 -10.98 -2.79
CA ASP A 384 7.57 -11.38 -3.71
C ASP A 384 6.61 -10.23 -4.08
N ILE A 385 6.41 -9.27 -3.15
CA ILE A 385 5.53 -8.11 -3.35
C ILE A 385 6.09 -7.07 -4.31
N SER A 386 7.37 -7.15 -4.67
CA SER A 386 8.02 -6.28 -5.66
C SER A 386 7.54 -6.57 -7.08
N PHE A 387 7.10 -7.81 -7.30
CA PHE A 387 6.74 -8.36 -8.61
C PHE A 387 7.87 -8.36 -9.64
N GLU A 388 9.12 -8.28 -9.20
CA GLU A 388 10.30 -8.43 -10.05
C GLU A 388 10.42 -9.86 -10.57
N GLU A 389 10.09 -10.82 -9.71
CA GLU A 389 10.03 -12.24 -10.00
C GLU A 389 8.61 -12.66 -10.38
N TYR A 390 8.44 -13.38 -11.49
CA TYR A 390 7.11 -13.83 -11.92
C TYR A 390 6.48 -14.80 -10.90
N HIS A 391 7.27 -15.70 -10.31
CA HIS A 391 6.79 -16.62 -9.30
C HIS A 391 6.23 -15.89 -8.06
N GLY A 392 6.84 -14.76 -7.69
CA GLY A 392 6.36 -13.91 -6.60
C GLY A 392 5.00 -13.31 -6.95
N PHE A 393 4.86 -12.74 -8.15
CA PHE A 393 3.58 -12.23 -8.64
C PHE A 393 2.50 -13.32 -8.71
N GLU A 394 2.85 -14.51 -9.18
CA GLU A 394 1.96 -15.67 -9.24
C GLU A 394 1.49 -16.14 -7.86
N GLY A 395 2.39 -16.15 -6.88
CA GLY A 395 2.06 -16.42 -5.48
C GLY A 395 1.06 -15.43 -4.88
N TYR A 396 0.95 -14.22 -5.45
CA TYR A 396 -0.05 -13.23 -5.07
C TYR A 396 -1.39 -13.33 -5.81
N SER A 397 -1.61 -14.30 -6.71
CA SER A 397 -2.84 -14.41 -7.53
C SER A 397 -4.15 -14.26 -6.72
N ASP A 398 -4.28 -14.95 -5.59
CA ASP A 398 -5.44 -14.83 -4.67
C ASP A 398 -5.63 -13.41 -4.14
N ARG A 399 -4.53 -12.73 -3.79
CA ARG A 399 -4.57 -11.35 -3.27
C ARG A 399 -4.82 -10.34 -4.37
N ILE A 400 -4.28 -10.57 -5.56
CA ILE A 400 -4.55 -9.76 -6.75
C ILE A 400 -6.04 -9.83 -7.05
N LYS A 401 -6.63 -11.03 -7.09
CA LYS A 401 -8.08 -11.23 -7.23
C LYS A 401 -8.85 -10.51 -6.12
N THR A 402 -8.45 -10.69 -4.87
CA THR A 402 -9.11 -10.05 -3.72
C THR A 402 -9.10 -8.52 -3.79
N HIS A 403 -7.97 -7.91 -4.14
CA HIS A 403 -7.81 -6.45 -4.10
C HIS A 403 -8.31 -5.74 -5.36
N ILE A 404 -8.00 -6.29 -6.54
CA ILE A 404 -8.37 -5.69 -7.81
C ILE A 404 -9.81 -6.06 -8.16
N ILE A 405 -10.17 -7.35 -8.14
CA ILE A 405 -11.44 -7.84 -8.68
C ILE A 405 -12.58 -7.81 -7.66
N ASP A 406 -12.33 -8.23 -6.43
CA ASP A 406 -13.38 -8.27 -5.41
C ASP A 406 -13.57 -6.92 -4.77
N ARG A 407 -12.51 -6.34 -4.19
CA ARG A 407 -12.60 -5.10 -3.42
C ARG A 407 -12.63 -3.84 -4.27
N GLY A 408 -11.96 -3.83 -5.42
CA GLY A 408 -11.75 -2.60 -6.19
C GLY A 408 -10.90 -1.57 -5.43
N ASN A 409 -10.05 -2.03 -4.52
CA ASN A 409 -9.20 -1.17 -3.69
C ASN A 409 -7.72 -1.20 -4.13
N MET A 410 -7.44 -1.72 -5.33
CA MET A 410 -6.18 -1.57 -6.04
C MET A 410 -6.45 -1.44 -7.56
N PRO A 411 -5.58 -0.73 -8.32
CA PRO A 411 -4.43 0.09 -7.89
C PRO A 411 -4.80 1.25 -6.94
N LEU A 412 -3.85 1.67 -6.08
CA LEU A 412 -4.09 2.63 -4.98
C LEU A 412 -4.11 4.11 -5.40
N ALA A 413 -3.77 4.41 -6.66
CA ALA A 413 -3.89 5.74 -7.23
C ALA A 413 -5.09 5.77 -8.19
N LYS A 414 -5.98 6.75 -8.02
CA LYS A 414 -7.25 6.80 -8.76
C LYS A 414 -7.07 6.89 -10.27
N LEU A 415 -6.10 7.68 -10.74
CA LEU A 415 -5.83 7.82 -12.17
C LEU A 415 -5.40 6.48 -12.79
N ILE A 416 -4.51 5.75 -12.12
CA ILE A 416 -4.10 4.40 -12.54
C ILE A 416 -5.26 3.41 -12.47
N TYR A 417 -6.06 3.46 -11.41
CA TYR A 417 -7.24 2.62 -11.25
C TYR A 417 -8.22 2.79 -12.42
N ASP A 418 -8.54 4.04 -12.78
CA ASP A 418 -9.42 4.33 -13.91
C ASP A 418 -8.80 3.86 -15.23
N LYS A 419 -7.49 4.10 -15.43
CA LYS A 419 -6.78 3.68 -16.64
C LYS A 419 -6.80 2.15 -16.80
N TYR A 420 -6.53 1.42 -15.72
CA TYR A 420 -6.58 -0.04 -15.69
C TYR A 420 -7.96 -0.55 -16.14
N TRP A 421 -9.04 -0.02 -15.57
CA TRP A 421 -10.41 -0.47 -15.90
C TRP A 421 -10.95 0.05 -17.24
N SER A 422 -10.44 1.15 -17.75
CA SER A 422 -10.86 1.73 -19.04
C SER A 422 -10.07 1.20 -20.23
N THR A 423 -8.89 0.58 -20.01
CA THR A 423 -8.03 0.06 -21.09
C THR A 423 -8.13 -1.47 -21.17
N PRO A 424 -8.81 -2.04 -22.19
CA PRO A 424 -9.00 -3.49 -22.33
C PRO A 424 -7.69 -4.28 -22.35
N ASP A 425 -6.63 -3.74 -22.96
CA ASP A 425 -5.33 -4.42 -23.03
C ASP A 425 -4.62 -4.51 -21.67
N MET A 426 -5.02 -3.71 -20.67
CA MET A 426 -4.55 -3.81 -19.30
C MET A 426 -5.39 -4.81 -18.51
N ASN A 427 -6.69 -4.54 -18.33
CA ASN A 427 -7.53 -5.39 -17.48
C ASN A 427 -7.85 -6.76 -18.10
N GLY A 428 -7.97 -6.86 -19.43
CA GLY A 428 -8.29 -8.11 -20.12
C GLY A 428 -7.16 -9.13 -20.04
N VAL A 429 -5.90 -8.68 -20.10
CA VAL A 429 -4.74 -9.56 -19.95
C VAL A 429 -4.65 -10.11 -18.52
N MET A 430 -4.86 -9.26 -17.51
CA MET A 430 -4.95 -9.70 -16.11
C MET A 430 -6.11 -10.66 -15.88
N ALA A 431 -7.28 -10.37 -16.44
CA ALA A 431 -8.47 -11.21 -16.32
C ALA A 431 -8.22 -12.63 -16.87
N ASN A 432 -7.68 -12.72 -18.08
CA ASN A 432 -7.33 -14.00 -18.71
C ASN A 432 -6.30 -14.76 -17.87
N TRP A 433 -5.29 -14.06 -17.34
CA TRP A 433 -4.30 -14.66 -16.46
C TRP A 433 -4.93 -15.19 -15.17
N LEU A 434 -5.76 -14.41 -14.46
CA LEU A 434 -6.45 -14.86 -13.25
C LEU A 434 -7.32 -16.09 -13.50
N VAL A 435 -8.09 -16.11 -14.59
CA VAL A 435 -8.88 -17.27 -14.99
C VAL A 435 -7.99 -18.49 -15.22
N SER A 436 -6.84 -18.33 -15.87
CA SER A 436 -5.86 -19.40 -16.06
C SER A 436 -5.27 -19.95 -14.75
N LYS A 437 -5.30 -19.15 -13.67
CA LYS A 437 -4.89 -19.56 -12.31
C LYS A 437 -6.03 -20.18 -11.49
N GLY A 438 -7.17 -20.45 -12.11
CA GLY A 438 -8.32 -21.07 -11.45
C GLY A 438 -9.31 -20.07 -10.83
N HIS A 439 -9.09 -18.76 -11.01
CA HIS A 439 -10.01 -17.72 -10.55
C HIS A 439 -11.08 -17.47 -11.62
N ALA A 440 -12.13 -18.28 -11.66
CA ALA A 440 -13.22 -18.15 -12.63
C ALA A 440 -13.86 -16.75 -12.65
N GLU A 441 -13.90 -16.07 -11.49
CA GLU A 441 -14.40 -14.71 -11.35
C GLU A 441 -13.38 -13.62 -11.75
N GLY A 442 -12.17 -13.98 -12.19
CA GLY A 442 -11.08 -13.05 -12.48
C GLY A 442 -11.37 -12.04 -13.59
N ALA A 443 -12.35 -12.32 -14.46
CA ALA A 443 -12.81 -11.42 -15.51
C ALA A 443 -13.93 -10.46 -15.06
N LEU A 444 -14.38 -10.54 -13.81
CA LEU A 444 -15.43 -9.67 -13.28
C LEU A 444 -14.87 -8.32 -12.83
N ARG A 445 -15.78 -7.38 -12.52
CA ARG A 445 -15.44 -6.06 -11.96
C ARG A 445 -15.88 -5.94 -10.49
N PRO A 446 -15.27 -5.03 -9.72
CA PRO A 446 -15.76 -4.63 -8.41
C PRO A 446 -17.20 -4.11 -8.46
N GLY A 447 -17.93 -4.22 -7.34
CA GLY A 447 -19.31 -3.77 -7.22
C GLY A 447 -20.36 -4.87 -7.08
N ARG A 448 -19.97 -6.13 -7.33
CA ARG A 448 -20.84 -7.30 -7.13
C ARG A 448 -20.82 -7.77 -5.67
N PRO A 449 -21.91 -8.36 -5.14
CA PRO A 449 -21.93 -8.91 -3.80
C PRO A 449 -20.87 -10.01 -3.64
N ILE A 450 -20.07 -9.93 -2.57
CA ILE A 450 -19.08 -10.94 -2.19
C ILE A 450 -19.40 -11.40 -0.78
N ALA A 451 -19.81 -12.66 -0.62
CA ALA A 451 -20.03 -13.25 0.69
C ALA A 451 -18.69 -13.54 1.39
N ASP A 452 -18.54 -13.02 2.61
CA ASP A 452 -17.42 -13.33 3.50
C ASP A 452 -17.91 -13.58 4.94
N PRO A 453 -18.08 -14.85 5.34
CA PRO A 453 -18.49 -15.26 6.69
C PRO A 453 -17.31 -15.34 7.67
N GLY A 454 -16.10 -14.99 7.22
CA GLY A 454 -14.83 -15.18 7.92
C GLY A 454 -14.23 -16.57 7.81
N PRO A 455 -13.08 -16.79 8.47
CA PRO A 455 -12.35 -18.05 8.38
C PRO A 455 -13.07 -19.19 9.11
N ASP A 456 -12.84 -20.40 8.61
CA ASP A 456 -13.13 -21.68 9.26
C ASP A 456 -12.54 -21.68 10.68
N ARG A 457 -13.30 -22.17 11.69
CA ARG A 457 -12.97 -21.98 13.11
C ARG A 457 -13.44 -23.11 14.01
N VAL A 458 -12.83 -23.18 15.19
CA VAL A 458 -13.22 -24.08 16.28
C VAL A 458 -13.95 -23.28 17.35
N VAL A 459 -14.99 -23.88 17.93
CA VAL A 459 -15.72 -23.36 19.09
C VAL A 459 -15.85 -24.46 20.14
N LYS A 460 -15.87 -24.06 21.41
CA LYS A 460 -16.21 -24.97 22.50
C LYS A 460 -17.73 -25.15 22.55
N SER A 461 -18.20 -26.35 22.91
CA SER A 461 -19.62 -26.68 22.98
C SER A 461 -20.46 -25.60 23.68
N GLY A 462 -21.60 -25.25 23.08
CA GLY A 462 -22.53 -24.25 23.61
C GLY A 462 -23.74 -24.10 22.68
N ALA A 463 -24.86 -23.63 23.23
CA ALA A 463 -26.12 -23.54 22.49
C ALA A 463 -26.17 -22.41 21.43
N SER A 464 -25.20 -21.48 21.44
CA SER A 464 -25.25 -20.26 20.64
C SER A 464 -23.86 -19.89 20.08
N ILE A 465 -23.72 -19.94 18.76
CA ILE A 465 -22.50 -19.60 18.03
C ILE A 465 -22.82 -18.40 17.13
N PRO A 466 -22.36 -17.17 17.47
CA PRO A 466 -22.60 -16.01 16.64
C PRO A 466 -21.81 -16.10 15.34
N LEU A 467 -22.48 -15.83 14.20
CA LEU A 467 -21.83 -15.66 12.90
C LEU A 467 -21.89 -14.20 12.48
N SER A 468 -21.07 -13.84 11.50
CA SER A 468 -21.03 -12.47 10.98
C SER A 468 -20.76 -12.47 9.49
N ALA A 469 -21.52 -11.66 8.76
CA ALA A 469 -21.30 -11.32 7.36
C ALA A 469 -20.63 -9.94 7.21
N ALA A 470 -20.11 -9.35 8.29
CA ALA A 470 -19.60 -7.96 8.30
C ALA A 470 -18.39 -7.71 7.37
N MET A 471 -17.72 -8.75 6.89
CA MET A 471 -16.65 -8.64 5.89
C MET A 471 -17.16 -8.78 4.45
N SER A 472 -18.44 -9.08 4.25
CA SER A 472 -19.04 -9.18 2.93
C SER A 472 -19.04 -7.82 2.24
N LEU A 473 -18.78 -7.82 0.94
CA LEU A 473 -18.64 -6.61 0.14
C LEU A 473 -19.88 -6.39 -0.73
N TYR A 474 -20.31 -5.14 -0.87
CA TYR A 474 -21.44 -4.76 -1.73
C TYR A 474 -22.72 -5.54 -1.41
N SER A 475 -22.99 -5.80 -0.13
CA SER A 475 -24.12 -6.62 0.31
C SER A 475 -25.14 -5.78 1.08
N THR A 476 -26.42 -5.91 0.71
CA THR A 476 -27.57 -5.34 1.43
C THR A 476 -28.52 -6.42 1.94
N THR A 477 -28.48 -7.63 1.37
CA THR A 477 -29.27 -8.79 1.80
C THR A 477 -28.37 -9.98 2.13
N TYR A 478 -28.83 -10.84 3.03
CA TYR A 478 -28.08 -11.99 3.54
C TYR A 478 -28.98 -13.22 3.58
N GLN A 479 -28.42 -14.38 3.29
CA GLN A 479 -29.06 -15.66 3.46
C GLN A 479 -28.04 -16.68 3.95
N TRP A 480 -28.30 -17.21 5.14
CA TRP A 480 -27.52 -18.28 5.74
C TRP A 480 -28.27 -19.60 5.65
N SER A 481 -27.55 -20.69 5.41
CA SER A 481 -28.10 -22.04 5.40
C SER A 481 -27.13 -23.03 6.02
N VAL A 482 -27.65 -24.02 6.76
CA VAL A 482 -26.87 -25.17 7.21
C VAL A 482 -26.86 -26.19 6.07
N THR A 483 -25.68 -26.56 5.59
CA THR A 483 -25.52 -27.55 4.51
C THR A 483 -25.03 -28.90 5.01
N SER A 484 -24.47 -28.97 6.22
CA SER A 484 -24.10 -30.22 6.89
C SER A 484 -24.05 -30.04 8.41
N GLY A 485 -24.37 -31.10 9.15
CA GLY A 485 -24.49 -31.13 10.61
C GLY A 485 -25.91 -30.82 11.11
N ALA A 486 -26.31 -31.42 12.22
CA ALA A 486 -27.61 -31.17 12.85
C ALA A 486 -27.60 -29.84 13.63
N ALA A 487 -28.01 -28.76 12.99
CA ALA A 487 -28.02 -27.42 13.58
C ALA A 487 -29.17 -26.56 13.07
N THR A 488 -29.51 -25.51 13.82
CA THR A 488 -30.50 -24.50 13.42
C THR A 488 -29.86 -23.12 13.37
N LEU A 489 -30.45 -22.22 12.57
CA LEU A 489 -30.05 -20.82 12.47
C LEU A 489 -31.21 -19.94 12.92
N SER A 490 -30.94 -19.03 13.84
CA SER A 490 -31.84 -17.89 14.12
C SER A 490 -31.33 -16.65 13.37
N ASN A 491 -32.26 -15.79 12.94
CA ASN A 491 -31.96 -14.58 12.17
C ASN A 491 -31.14 -14.84 10.90
N ALA A 492 -31.41 -15.96 10.22
CA ALA A 492 -30.67 -16.45 9.05
C ALA A 492 -30.67 -15.50 7.83
N THR A 493 -31.48 -14.45 7.85
CA THR A 493 -31.54 -13.42 6.79
C THR A 493 -30.82 -12.13 7.16
N THR A 494 -30.10 -12.11 8.30
CA THR A 494 -29.41 -10.93 8.81
C THR A 494 -27.89 -11.05 8.65
N ALA A 495 -27.20 -9.93 8.83
CA ALA A 495 -25.73 -9.90 8.84
C ALA A 495 -25.12 -10.64 10.05
N GLN A 496 -25.88 -10.89 11.12
CA GLN A 496 -25.40 -11.56 12.34
C GLN A 496 -26.39 -12.62 12.82
N PRO A 497 -26.48 -13.78 12.14
CA PRO A 497 -27.30 -14.88 12.62
C PRO A 497 -26.60 -15.59 13.78
N THR A 498 -27.33 -16.47 14.44
CA THR A 498 -26.77 -17.36 15.46
C THR A 498 -27.02 -18.81 15.05
N LEU A 499 -25.96 -19.61 15.04
CA LEU A 499 -26.01 -21.05 14.84
C LEU A 499 -26.16 -21.78 16.19
N THR A 500 -27.09 -22.71 16.26
CA THR A 500 -27.27 -23.62 17.40
C THR A 500 -26.97 -25.04 16.94
N ALA A 501 -25.88 -25.62 17.44
CA ALA A 501 -25.46 -26.98 17.15
C ALA A 501 -26.26 -27.99 17.99
N THR A 502 -27.32 -28.58 17.42
CA THR A 502 -28.20 -29.52 18.13
C THR A 502 -27.68 -30.97 18.11
N GLY A 503 -26.73 -31.27 17.22
CA GLY A 503 -26.09 -32.59 17.10
C GLY A 503 -24.90 -32.84 18.02
N GLY A 504 -24.54 -31.90 18.90
CA GLY A 504 -23.37 -32.00 19.76
C GLY A 504 -22.04 -31.75 19.03
N ASP A 505 -20.99 -32.45 19.44
CA ASP A 505 -19.63 -32.29 18.86
C ASP A 505 -19.57 -32.78 17.42
N GLY A 506 -18.88 -32.02 16.56
CA GLY A 506 -18.85 -32.30 15.13
C GLY A 506 -18.46 -31.10 14.29
N ILE A 507 -18.34 -31.31 12.97
CA ILE A 507 -18.12 -30.22 12.01
C ILE A 507 -19.47 -29.86 11.40
N TYR A 508 -19.82 -28.58 11.54
CA TYR A 508 -21.00 -27.97 10.95
C TYR A 508 -20.57 -27.13 9.75
N THR A 509 -21.27 -27.29 8.65
CA THR A 509 -21.02 -26.51 7.43
C THR A 509 -22.18 -25.58 7.21
N VAL A 510 -21.87 -24.28 7.15
CA VAL A 510 -22.83 -23.21 6.90
C VAL A 510 -22.44 -22.49 5.62
N GLN A 511 -23.42 -22.08 4.83
CA GLN A 511 -23.19 -21.26 3.64
C GLN A 511 -23.80 -19.87 3.84
N LEU A 512 -23.08 -18.87 3.34
CA LEU A 512 -23.55 -17.50 3.20
C LEU A 512 -23.71 -17.17 1.72
N VAL A 513 -24.89 -16.68 1.35
CA VAL A 513 -25.15 -15.98 0.10
C VAL A 513 -25.56 -14.55 0.45
N THR A 514 -25.00 -13.57 -0.24
CA THR A 514 -25.36 -12.16 -0.06
C THR A 514 -25.86 -11.55 -1.36
N GLY A 515 -26.63 -10.47 -1.30
CA GLY A 515 -27.12 -9.77 -2.49
C GLY A 515 -27.12 -8.26 -2.33
N ASN A 516 -27.24 -7.54 -3.44
CA ASN A 516 -27.37 -6.07 -3.48
C ASN A 516 -28.70 -5.59 -4.06
N GLY A 517 -29.68 -6.49 -4.19
CA GLY A 517 -30.99 -6.22 -4.81
C GLY A 517 -31.04 -6.47 -6.32
N THR A 518 -29.90 -6.54 -7.02
CA THR A 518 -29.86 -6.87 -8.46
C THR A 518 -29.21 -8.21 -8.75
N THR A 519 -28.22 -8.61 -7.94
CA THR A 519 -27.46 -9.85 -8.08
C THR A 519 -27.22 -10.50 -6.74
N SER A 520 -26.86 -11.78 -6.76
CA SER A 520 -26.44 -12.55 -5.58
C SER A 520 -25.00 -13.01 -5.75
N SER A 521 -24.28 -13.11 -4.64
CA SER A 521 -22.93 -13.66 -4.59
C SER A 521 -22.93 -15.15 -4.91
N THR A 522 -21.77 -15.67 -5.31
CA THR A 522 -21.49 -17.10 -5.17
C THR A 522 -21.60 -17.50 -3.69
N PRO A 523 -22.11 -18.71 -3.35
CA PRO A 523 -22.17 -19.16 -1.97
C PRO A 523 -20.78 -19.32 -1.36
N LYS A 524 -20.54 -18.73 -0.20
CA LYS A 524 -19.30 -18.92 0.57
C LYS A 524 -19.54 -19.88 1.72
N THR A 525 -18.70 -20.92 1.79
CA THR A 525 -18.77 -21.94 2.83
C THR A 525 -17.94 -21.54 4.04
N LEU A 526 -18.49 -21.77 5.23
CA LEU A 526 -17.86 -21.67 6.54
C LEU A 526 -17.99 -23.02 7.26
N ARG A 527 -16.88 -23.55 7.75
CA ARG A 527 -16.85 -24.75 8.61
C ARG A 527 -16.59 -24.36 10.06
N ILE A 528 -17.42 -24.90 10.95
CA ILE A 528 -17.33 -24.68 12.38
C ILE A 528 -17.17 -26.04 13.05
N LYS A 529 -16.02 -26.28 13.70
CA LYS A 529 -15.84 -27.44 14.55
C LYS A 529 -16.36 -27.11 15.95
N VAL A 530 -17.38 -27.82 16.39
CA VAL A 530 -17.82 -27.84 17.79
C VAL A 530 -17.10 -28.98 18.49
N ASP A 531 -16.42 -28.65 19.58
CA ASP A 531 -15.65 -29.61 20.37
C ASP A 531 -15.78 -29.29 21.87
N SER A 532 -16.56 -30.08 22.59
CA SER A 532 -16.73 -29.97 24.04
C SER A 532 -15.45 -30.30 24.81
N ALA A 533 -14.59 -31.16 24.25
CA ALA A 533 -13.33 -31.60 24.81
C ALA A 533 -12.16 -30.68 24.46
N LEU A 534 -12.41 -29.54 23.80
CA LEU A 534 -11.37 -28.59 23.42
C LEU A 534 -10.55 -28.17 24.65
N ALA A 535 -9.24 -28.42 24.56
CA ALA A 535 -8.28 -28.25 25.65
C ALA A 535 -8.09 -26.79 26.10
N TRP A 536 -8.56 -25.84 25.31
CA TRP A 536 -8.56 -24.41 25.60
C TRP A 536 -9.95 -23.84 25.34
N ASP A 537 -10.24 -22.67 25.91
CA ASP A 537 -11.54 -22.03 25.76
C ASP A 537 -11.45 -20.81 24.84
N PRO A 538 -12.06 -20.85 23.64
CA PRO A 538 -12.13 -19.73 22.73
C PRO A 538 -12.74 -18.48 23.36
N ALA A 539 -13.63 -18.61 24.35
CA ALA A 539 -14.28 -17.48 25.01
C ALA A 539 -13.40 -16.77 26.06
N SER A 540 -12.29 -17.38 26.48
CA SER A 540 -11.34 -16.80 27.46
C SER A 540 -9.92 -16.62 26.92
N ILE A 541 -9.66 -16.95 25.64
CA ILE A 541 -8.36 -16.73 25.00
C ILE A 541 -7.87 -15.27 25.09
N SER A 542 -6.61 -15.08 25.41
CA SER A 542 -5.97 -13.77 25.63
C SER A 542 -4.69 -13.64 24.82
N PHE A 543 -4.02 -12.49 24.90
CA PHE A 543 -2.70 -12.34 24.30
C PHE A 543 -1.65 -13.26 24.95
N SER A 544 -1.82 -13.68 26.20
CA SER A 544 -0.88 -14.61 26.86
C SER A 544 -0.82 -15.96 26.15
N ASP A 545 -1.97 -16.46 25.68
CA ASP A 545 -2.06 -17.72 24.92
C ASP A 545 -1.36 -17.59 23.56
N ILE A 546 -1.58 -16.46 22.88
CA ILE A 546 -0.96 -16.15 21.60
C ILE A 546 0.55 -15.96 21.73
N LYS A 547 1.00 -15.23 22.75
CA LYS A 547 2.42 -15.06 23.09
C LYS A 547 3.07 -16.43 23.30
N THR A 548 2.40 -17.34 24.01
CA THR A 548 2.90 -18.71 24.21
C THR A 548 3.10 -19.43 22.87
N VAL A 549 2.15 -19.35 21.94
CA VAL A 549 2.30 -19.95 20.59
C VAL A 549 3.44 -19.30 19.79
N LEU A 550 3.64 -17.99 19.92
CA LEU A 550 4.73 -17.27 19.26
C LEU A 550 6.11 -17.63 19.84
N GLN A 551 6.19 -17.95 21.13
CA GLN A 551 7.45 -18.21 21.83
C GLN A 551 7.76 -19.70 22.03
N SER A 552 6.78 -20.60 21.88
CA SER A 552 6.92 -22.04 22.13
C SER A 552 6.38 -22.91 20.99
N GLY A 553 6.75 -24.20 20.99
CA GLY A 553 6.27 -25.22 20.05
C GLY A 553 7.26 -25.59 18.92
N THR A 554 6.98 -26.70 18.23
CA THR A 554 7.66 -27.11 16.99
C THR A 554 7.24 -26.16 15.87
N GLY A 555 8.16 -25.34 15.36
CA GLY A 555 7.87 -24.29 14.36
C GLY A 555 8.49 -22.92 14.67
N LEU A 556 9.01 -22.72 15.89
CA LEU A 556 10.09 -21.77 16.23
C LEU A 556 9.97 -20.35 15.63
N CYS A 557 8.87 -19.61 15.85
CA CYS A 557 8.82 -18.22 15.37
C CYS A 557 10.00 -17.40 15.93
N THR A 558 10.41 -17.66 17.17
CA THR A 558 11.59 -17.10 17.84
C THR A 558 12.94 -17.60 17.29
N THR A 559 13.01 -18.59 16.39
CA THR A 559 14.27 -18.88 15.67
C THR A 559 14.64 -17.74 14.72
N CYS A 560 13.66 -16.99 14.22
CA CYS A 560 13.88 -15.84 13.35
C CYS A 560 13.50 -14.52 14.03
N HIS A 561 12.37 -14.49 14.73
CA HIS A 561 11.83 -13.31 15.41
C HIS A 561 12.43 -13.15 16.83
N VAL A 562 13.74 -12.94 16.92
CA VAL A 562 14.46 -12.81 18.19
C VAL A 562 15.41 -11.62 18.20
N SER A 563 15.47 -10.91 19.33
CA SER A 563 16.28 -9.70 19.52
C SER A 563 17.78 -9.92 19.52
N GLY A 564 18.24 -11.14 19.80
CA GLY A 564 19.66 -11.49 19.85
C GLY A 564 20.36 -11.59 18.49
N LYS A 565 19.66 -11.41 17.37
CA LYS A 565 20.27 -11.43 16.03
C LYS A 565 20.75 -10.05 15.63
N ASP A 566 21.95 -10.00 15.05
CA ASP A 566 22.47 -8.80 14.40
C ASP A 566 21.88 -8.64 12.98
N PRO A 567 20.97 -7.68 12.74
CA PRO A 567 20.35 -7.47 11.44
C PRO A 567 21.36 -6.99 10.37
N ALA A 568 22.55 -6.50 10.76
CA ALA A 568 23.56 -6.06 9.82
C ALA A 568 24.20 -7.22 9.04
N THR A 569 24.26 -8.40 9.65
CA THR A 569 25.01 -9.56 9.12
C THR A 569 24.16 -10.81 8.96
N THR A 570 23.03 -10.91 9.66
CA THR A 570 22.18 -12.10 9.67
C THR A 570 20.99 -11.93 8.75
N SER A 571 20.81 -12.82 7.78
CA SER A 571 19.59 -12.90 6.96
C SER A 571 18.40 -13.46 7.74
N ALA A 572 17.17 -13.28 7.22
CA ALA A 572 15.94 -13.76 7.85
C ALA A 572 15.72 -13.18 9.27
N VAL A 573 16.08 -11.90 9.46
CA VAL A 573 15.76 -11.11 10.66
C VAL A 573 14.50 -10.28 10.38
N PRO A 574 13.33 -10.67 10.90
CA PRO A 574 12.07 -10.00 10.59
C PRO A 574 11.96 -8.62 11.27
N PRO A 575 11.03 -7.75 10.83
CA PRO A 575 10.85 -6.42 11.39
C PRO A 575 10.29 -6.38 12.83
N LEU A 576 9.83 -7.52 13.36
CA LEU A 576 9.20 -7.66 14.67
C LEU A 576 9.81 -8.86 15.40
N PHE A 577 10.09 -8.72 16.69
CA PHE A 577 10.64 -9.78 17.52
C PHE A 577 9.64 -10.26 18.56
N TYR A 578 9.58 -11.56 18.83
CA TYR A 578 8.60 -12.16 19.73
C TYR A 578 9.19 -12.58 21.08
N ASP A 579 10.50 -12.69 21.22
CA ASP A 579 11.22 -13.00 22.47
C ASP A 579 11.16 -11.85 23.47
N ASP A 580 11.31 -12.12 24.76
CA ASP A 580 11.25 -11.10 25.81
C ASP A 580 12.58 -10.33 25.92
N PHE A 581 12.54 -9.02 25.61
CA PHE A 581 13.65 -8.08 25.78
C PHE A 581 13.13 -6.70 26.21
N ASP A 582 14.04 -5.81 26.62
CA ASP A 582 13.68 -4.47 27.07
C ASP A 582 13.40 -3.50 25.91
N ARG A 583 12.25 -3.70 25.25
CA ARG A 583 11.81 -2.95 24.06
C ARG A 583 11.54 -1.48 24.37
N ALA A 584 11.06 -1.21 25.57
CA ALA A 584 10.67 0.12 26.03
C ALA A 584 11.80 0.85 26.79
N GLY A 585 12.96 0.23 26.97
CA GLY A 585 14.10 0.85 27.64
C GLY A 585 13.87 1.09 29.15
N THR A 586 13.07 0.22 29.77
CA THR A 586 12.72 0.28 31.21
C THR A 586 13.85 -0.17 32.14
N GLY A 587 14.89 -0.81 31.59
CA GLY A 587 15.93 -1.52 32.33
C GLY A 587 15.54 -2.93 32.75
N ASN A 588 14.30 -3.38 32.47
CA ASN A 588 13.80 -4.71 32.83
C ASN A 588 13.01 -5.37 31.68
N PRO A 589 13.56 -6.40 31.01
CA PRO A 589 12.86 -7.14 29.95
C PRO A 589 11.47 -7.70 30.32
N LEU A 590 11.22 -7.97 31.61
CA LEU A 590 9.98 -8.55 32.10
C LEU A 590 8.95 -7.50 32.55
N ASP A 591 9.24 -6.20 32.39
CA ASP A 591 8.31 -5.13 32.72
C ASP A 591 6.99 -5.26 31.94
N ALA A 592 5.86 -4.96 32.59
CA ALA A 592 4.53 -5.06 31.98
C ALA A 592 4.40 -4.15 30.73
N THR A 593 5.14 -3.04 30.68
CA THR A 593 5.23 -2.16 29.52
C THR A 593 5.79 -2.90 28.31
N ASN A 594 6.83 -3.74 28.49
CA ASN A 594 7.42 -4.52 27.41
C ASN A 594 6.44 -5.58 26.86
N ARG A 595 5.64 -6.22 27.73
CA ARG A 595 4.54 -7.11 27.31
C ARG A 595 3.48 -6.35 26.51
N ARG A 596 3.06 -5.19 27.00
CA ARG A 596 2.05 -4.34 26.34
C ARG A 596 2.52 -3.84 24.97
N TRP A 597 3.81 -3.53 24.83
CA TRP A 597 4.41 -3.17 23.55
C TRP A 597 4.36 -4.32 22.55
N LEU A 598 4.80 -5.51 22.96
CA LEU A 598 4.71 -6.70 22.12
C LEU A 598 3.25 -6.97 21.70
N TYR A 599 2.29 -6.87 22.64
CA TYR A 599 0.86 -7.02 22.32
C TYR A 599 0.43 -6.07 21.20
N THR A 600 0.75 -4.78 21.32
CA THR A 600 0.35 -3.78 20.33
C THR A 600 1.01 -4.01 18.97
N GLU A 601 2.28 -4.39 18.94
CA GLU A 601 2.98 -4.72 17.69
C GLU A 601 2.39 -5.96 17.00
N VAL A 602 2.06 -7.01 17.77
CA VAL A 602 1.42 -8.24 17.26
C VAL A 602 0.00 -7.92 16.79
N ARG A 603 -0.80 -7.24 17.60
CA ARG A 603 -2.17 -6.83 17.22
C ARG A 603 -2.15 -5.98 15.94
N GLY A 604 -1.14 -5.14 15.77
CA GLY A 604 -0.88 -4.33 14.57
C GLY A 604 -0.64 -5.13 13.28
N ARG A 605 -0.61 -6.47 13.35
CA ARG A 605 -0.49 -7.39 12.19
C ARG A 605 -1.81 -8.04 11.79
N ILE A 606 -2.89 -7.72 12.48
CA ILE A 606 -4.25 -8.18 12.19
C ILE A 606 -4.89 -7.24 11.19
N ASN A 607 -5.63 -7.79 10.24
CA ASN A 607 -6.51 -7.02 9.38
C ASN A 607 -7.97 -7.30 9.77
N PHE A 608 -8.57 -6.39 10.54
CA PHE A 608 -9.96 -6.54 10.99
C PHE A 608 -11.00 -6.34 9.89
N THR A 609 -10.58 -5.96 8.68
CA THR A 609 -11.44 -5.87 7.48
C THR A 609 -11.27 -7.06 6.53
N ASP A 610 -10.38 -7.98 6.86
CA ASP A 610 -10.06 -9.21 6.13
C ASP A 610 -9.27 -10.14 7.04
N LEU A 611 -9.94 -10.94 7.86
CA LEU A 611 -9.23 -11.73 8.85
C LEU A 611 -8.20 -12.66 8.18
N SER A 612 -8.61 -13.31 7.08
CA SER A 612 -7.74 -14.19 6.27
C SER A 612 -6.55 -13.45 5.63
N GLY A 613 -6.69 -12.13 5.43
CA GLY A 613 -5.65 -11.22 4.97
C GLY A 613 -4.61 -10.83 6.01
N SER A 614 -4.81 -11.19 7.28
CA SER A 614 -3.91 -10.84 8.39
C SER A 614 -2.53 -11.48 8.20
N ALA A 615 -1.46 -10.69 8.39
CA ALA A 615 -0.10 -11.20 8.24
C ALA A 615 0.23 -12.32 9.24
N LEU A 616 -0.38 -12.28 10.44
CA LEU A 616 -0.24 -13.33 11.46
C LEU A 616 -0.87 -14.67 11.08
N LEU A 617 -1.90 -14.66 10.23
CA LEU A 617 -2.52 -15.89 9.74
C LEU A 617 -1.82 -16.37 8.47
N ARG A 618 -1.60 -15.47 7.52
CA ARG A 618 -1.05 -15.83 6.20
C ARG A 618 0.38 -16.35 6.28
N LYS A 619 1.27 -15.59 6.92
CA LYS A 619 2.71 -15.87 6.85
C LYS A 619 3.05 -17.26 7.39
N PRO A 620 2.63 -17.65 8.59
CA PRO A 620 2.97 -18.97 9.11
C PRO A 620 2.24 -20.11 8.37
N SER A 621 1.18 -19.82 7.62
CA SER A 621 0.47 -20.78 6.74
C SER A 621 1.10 -20.92 5.35
N GLY A 622 2.42 -20.73 5.21
CA GLY A 622 3.13 -20.90 3.93
C GLY A 622 2.99 -19.74 2.95
N ASN A 623 2.20 -18.70 3.28
CA ASN A 623 1.96 -17.60 2.35
C ASN A 623 2.92 -16.44 2.64
N HIS A 624 3.98 -16.33 1.83
CA HIS A 624 4.87 -15.16 1.78
C HIS A 624 5.73 -15.01 3.05
N HIS A 625 6.24 -16.17 3.50
CA HIS A 625 7.18 -16.36 4.61
C HIS A 625 8.33 -17.27 4.15
N ASN A 626 8.95 -16.94 3.02
CA ASN A 626 9.92 -17.80 2.31
C ASN A 626 9.35 -19.18 1.96
N GLY A 627 8.03 -19.24 1.66
CA GLY A 627 7.30 -20.49 1.44
C GLY A 627 7.15 -21.39 2.68
N GLY A 628 7.60 -20.96 3.86
CA GLY A 628 7.62 -21.77 5.07
C GLY A 628 6.23 -21.97 5.68
N LEU A 629 5.79 -23.23 5.78
CA LEU A 629 4.62 -23.63 6.55
C LEU A 629 5.04 -24.01 7.98
N ARG A 630 4.55 -23.28 8.97
CA ARG A 630 4.73 -23.60 10.39
C ARG A 630 3.78 -24.74 10.77
N THR A 631 4.27 -25.71 11.54
CA THR A 631 3.41 -26.71 12.18
C THR A 631 2.30 -26.02 12.98
N GLY A 632 1.07 -26.53 12.92
CA GLY A 632 -0.10 -25.91 13.54
C GLY A 632 -0.74 -24.79 12.71
N PHE A 633 -0.25 -24.51 11.49
CA PHE A 633 -0.79 -23.49 10.58
C PHE A 633 -1.22 -24.02 9.21
N ASP A 634 -1.38 -25.33 9.03
CA ASP A 634 -1.80 -25.91 7.74
C ASP A 634 -3.30 -25.67 7.48
N THR A 635 -3.59 -24.64 6.70
CA THR A 635 -4.96 -24.24 6.36
C THR A 635 -5.63 -25.16 5.34
N SER A 636 -4.94 -26.17 4.79
CA SER A 636 -5.57 -27.20 3.95
C SER A 636 -6.39 -28.20 4.78
N LEU A 637 -6.12 -28.28 6.09
CA LEU A 637 -6.77 -29.18 7.04
C LEU A 637 -8.07 -28.59 7.62
N LEU A 638 -8.96 -29.44 8.13
CA LEU A 638 -10.27 -29.07 8.67
C LEU A 638 -10.22 -28.54 10.12
N PRO A 639 -11.21 -27.72 10.54
CA PRO A 639 -11.67 -27.58 11.91
C PRO A 639 -11.00 -28.31 13.06
N GLY A 640 -9.99 -27.79 13.77
CA GLY A 640 -9.48 -28.48 14.96
C GLY A 640 -8.61 -29.71 14.70
N ASP A 641 -8.15 -29.91 13.46
CA ASP A 641 -7.07 -30.85 13.18
C ASP A 641 -5.76 -30.39 13.89
N PRO A 642 -4.98 -31.32 14.48
CA PRO A 642 -3.71 -30.99 15.15
C PRO A 642 -2.74 -30.17 14.27
N GLY A 643 -2.72 -30.38 12.95
CA GLY A 643 -1.88 -29.67 12.01
C GLY A 643 -2.25 -28.19 11.82
N ARG A 644 -3.41 -27.74 12.31
CA ARG A 644 -3.88 -26.34 12.29
C ARG A 644 -4.29 -25.76 13.65
N ALA A 645 -3.99 -26.47 14.74
CA ALA A 645 -4.47 -26.11 16.08
C ALA A 645 -4.03 -24.70 16.54
N ASP A 646 -2.83 -24.25 16.12
CA ASP A 646 -2.34 -22.91 16.46
C ASP A 646 -3.05 -21.82 15.62
N TYR A 647 -3.27 -22.07 14.32
CA TYR A 647 -4.08 -21.19 13.48
C TYR A 647 -5.48 -20.99 14.07
N ASP A 648 -6.11 -22.06 14.55
CA ASP A 648 -7.44 -22.00 15.16
C ASP A 648 -7.46 -21.15 16.44
N LYS A 649 -6.41 -21.20 17.26
CA LYS A 649 -6.24 -20.29 18.41
C LYS A 649 -6.14 -18.84 17.98
N PHE A 650 -5.32 -18.53 16.97
CA PHE A 650 -5.21 -17.16 16.45
C PHE A 650 -6.55 -16.66 15.89
N VAL A 651 -7.27 -17.50 15.13
CA VAL A 651 -8.60 -17.15 14.61
C VAL A 651 -9.58 -16.86 15.75
N ALA A 652 -9.63 -17.69 16.80
CA ALA A 652 -10.50 -17.46 17.95
C ALA A 652 -10.16 -16.15 18.68
N TRP A 653 -8.87 -15.87 18.90
CA TRP A 653 -8.42 -14.63 19.52
C TRP A 653 -8.78 -13.39 18.69
N ILE A 654 -8.55 -13.43 17.38
CA ILE A 654 -8.86 -12.33 16.46
C ILE A 654 -10.36 -12.06 16.41
N LEU A 655 -11.20 -13.11 16.35
CA LEU A 655 -12.66 -12.99 16.31
C LEU A 655 -13.25 -12.33 17.56
N ARG A 656 -12.54 -12.39 18.70
CA ARG A 656 -12.90 -11.69 19.94
C ARG A 656 -12.35 -10.27 20.03
N GLY A 657 -11.82 -9.73 18.93
CA GLY A 657 -11.22 -8.39 18.91
C GLY A 657 -9.76 -8.34 19.38
N ALA A 658 -9.11 -9.51 19.48
CA ALA A 658 -7.72 -9.66 19.93
C ALA A 658 -7.48 -9.02 21.32
N PRO A 659 -8.19 -9.48 22.37
CA PRO A 659 -8.03 -8.94 23.72
C PRO A 659 -6.61 -9.17 24.26
N GLU A 660 -6.11 -8.21 25.04
CA GLU A 660 -4.81 -8.38 25.71
C GLU A 660 -4.90 -9.39 26.87
N ASN A 661 -5.99 -9.33 27.65
CA ASN A 661 -6.21 -10.11 28.86
C ASN A 661 -7.51 -10.90 28.78
#